data_AF-A0AAU5J5K4-F1
#
_entry.id   AF-A0AAU5J5K4-F1
#
_cell.length_a   1.000
_cell.length_b   1.000
_cell.length_c   1.000
_cell.angle_alpha   90.00
_cell.angle_beta   90.00
_cell.angle_gamma   90.00
#
_symmetry.space_group_name_H-M   'P 1'
#
loop_
_entity.id
_entity.type
_entity.pdbx_description
1 polymer ?
#
loop_
_entity_poly.entity_id
_entity_poly.type
_entity_poly.pdbx_seq_one_letter_code
_entity_poly.pdbx_strand_id
1 'polypeptide(L)'
;MSTSKKHMHRPLGLRRRALLTVGVVVLSGAGSAAYAVAGPAGNGTAVDHEVRAAAVRTVGLAGQGDGRKGLPKQDTKEYSAALLTWSDPDAELKGTAQIRSKGVGTGKWSGWQALPDDPFSADGKEAEDAATRGGTSAVWTGPSDGVEVRVVAADGSASALPSGMDVKLLDPGTDPAGAPKPVASARDVTPAPSDKGTDTPAPAGTTSSPTDPATPTAPPTPGGTATASPSPTAPAPLPSTVVKPPIITQAQWGASTDYDGTPEYGQEIKAAVVHHTGVDQDNGVPCSQSMARMRTIQQEHFARGYYDIGYNFVVDRCGQIFEGRSGGMDLPVIGAHDVGFNTNTVGISYIGNTMTLKPTRAGLEAISRVVAWKFGMYGISPSSNVTLVSGSPLGQDGNKVAEGESITLPRVFGHRDTNATLCPGDALYGKLPLLRTLAASPGVSHALTRSDFDGDGVTDLVAGTPQTGSGAGSLTVVPGGDDGPVASAGRIIDQNSPGVPGSSESGDLFGASNAYGDVNGDGYGDLVIGSPGEDDTSGHADSGLISVMYGPALNTGTSYGTATATRAAGEKLGTSVATGDFNADGKSDVFSVAPGEPGRWWSYDSGTGAATSGYLNTTAYTAAVSYAAVATGDFNRDGYADAAVNFRDPSGISRVLWLKGSSAGLQRVGILSAKGGRSLAAGDVTGDGIDDLVVGQPGTTESGTTVKGGTVTLLKGTTTGLTATGAITLGQDSPDVPGGGETGDDLGASVAVGDYDLDGYADVMAGSPNEDITRAGVNRVDAGAVILFKGTSTGISGTGSVTYNQDTADVSGDTESGDRLGSSVLLQDLSGYGRADLAIGADGENAGDGVFLQLDSGSAGISAKSALYYGRSNLGTPVAAHLGQTLAP
;
A
#
# COMPACT_ATOMS: atom_id res chain seq x y z
N MET A 1 36.29 31.72 33.94
CA MET A 1 37.51 32.56 33.78
C MET A 1 38.69 31.67 33.42
N SER A 2 39.83 32.25 33.02
CA SER A 2 41.10 31.59 32.64
C SER A 2 41.18 30.98 31.22
N THR A 3 41.76 31.78 30.33
CA THR A 3 42.56 31.49 29.11
C THR A 3 42.71 30.03 28.62
N SER A 4 42.44 29.65 27.35
CA SER A 4 42.85 30.20 26.03
C SER A 4 44.28 29.89 25.57
N LYS A 5 44.42 29.05 24.52
CA LYS A 5 45.02 29.43 23.21
C LYS A 5 44.87 28.35 22.11
N LYS A 6 44.96 28.77 20.84
CA LYS A 6 44.93 27.94 19.62
C LYS A 6 46.34 27.65 19.09
N HIS A 7 46.42 26.70 18.13
CA HIS A 7 47.24 26.64 16.88
C HIS A 7 47.79 25.21 16.66
N MET A 8 47.44 24.48 15.59
CA MET A 8 47.63 24.67 14.14
C MET A 8 48.98 24.17 13.57
N HIS A 9 48.91 22.97 12.97
CA HIS A 9 49.37 22.63 11.61
C HIS A 9 50.84 22.25 11.26
N ARG A 10 50.91 21.13 10.52
CA ARG A 10 51.77 20.80 9.34
C ARG A 10 53.12 20.05 9.54
N PRO A 11 53.62 19.32 8.49
CA PRO A 11 54.12 17.94 8.68
C PRO A 11 55.46 17.62 7.97
N LEU A 12 55.89 16.34 8.02
CA LEU A 12 56.84 15.61 7.12
C LEU A 12 56.86 14.12 7.57
N GLY A 13 57.24 13.08 6.80
CA GLY A 13 57.64 12.92 5.40
C GLY A 13 57.98 11.43 5.07
N LEU A 14 57.97 11.01 3.78
CA LEU A 14 58.21 9.62 3.34
C LEU A 14 59.70 9.16 3.38
N ARG A 15 59.97 7.83 3.45
CA ARG A 15 60.73 7.04 2.44
C ARG A 15 61.11 5.57 2.79
N ARG A 16 60.82 4.63 1.86
CA ARG A 16 61.64 3.45 1.41
C ARG A 16 61.86 2.29 2.41
N ARG A 17 62.22 1.02 2.07
CA ARG A 17 62.38 0.17 0.84
C ARG A 17 62.32 -1.31 1.32
N ALA A 18 61.54 -2.26 0.76
CA ALA A 18 61.78 -3.13 -0.41
C ALA A 18 63.04 -4.06 -0.38
N LEU A 19 62.86 -5.40 -0.41
CA LEU A 19 63.51 -6.39 -1.33
C LEU A 19 63.07 -7.88 -1.11
N LEU A 20 62.81 -8.61 -2.21
CA LEU A 20 63.05 -10.04 -2.61
C LEU A 20 63.05 -11.23 -1.59
N THR A 21 62.82 -12.52 -1.95
CA THR A 21 63.43 -13.32 -3.05
C THR A 21 62.70 -14.68 -3.33
N VAL A 22 62.54 -15.08 -4.61
CA VAL A 22 62.46 -16.45 -5.26
C VAL A 22 61.70 -17.63 -4.57
N GLY A 23 60.96 -18.54 -5.26
CA GLY A 23 60.59 -18.68 -6.69
C GLY A 23 60.90 -20.06 -7.33
N VAL A 24 59.88 -20.86 -7.71
CA VAL A 24 59.99 -22.05 -8.60
C VAL A 24 58.75 -22.11 -9.51
N VAL A 25 58.89 -22.68 -10.73
CA VAL A 25 57.86 -22.69 -11.79
C VAL A 25 57.46 -24.11 -12.19
N VAL A 26 56.15 -24.33 -12.43
CA VAL A 26 55.60 -25.39 -13.29
C VAL A 26 54.54 -24.74 -14.20
N LEU A 27 54.41 -25.19 -15.44
CA LEU A 27 53.66 -24.50 -16.51
C LEU A 27 52.66 -25.44 -17.20
N SER A 28 51.35 -25.16 -17.11
CA SER A 28 50.35 -25.65 -18.08
C SER A 28 48.95 -25.02 -17.91
N GLY A 29 48.52 -24.19 -18.88
CA GLY A 29 47.12 -24.09 -19.34
C GLY A 29 46.13 -23.18 -18.59
N ALA A 30 45.28 -22.51 -19.39
CA ALA A 30 44.02 -21.82 -19.06
C ALA A 30 44.05 -20.71 -17.97
N GLY A 31 43.69 -19.48 -18.35
CA GLY A 31 43.50 -18.36 -17.44
C GLY A 31 42.03 -18.02 -17.24
N SER A 32 41.58 -17.95 -15.99
CA SER A 32 40.26 -17.44 -15.59
C SER A 32 40.41 -16.04 -14.98
N ALA A 33 39.56 -15.09 -15.38
CA ALA A 33 39.57 -13.74 -14.85
C ALA A 33 38.87 -13.66 -13.48
N ALA A 34 39.42 -12.88 -12.55
CA ALA A 34 38.76 -12.60 -11.28
C ALA A 34 37.67 -11.53 -11.47
N TYR A 35 36.51 -11.75 -10.84
CA TYR A 35 35.49 -10.70 -10.71
C TYR A 35 36.00 -9.57 -9.82
N ALA A 36 35.84 -8.33 -10.27
CA ALA A 36 35.93 -7.14 -9.45
C ALA A 36 34.54 -6.51 -9.36
N VAL A 37 33.92 -6.55 -8.19
CA VAL A 37 32.62 -5.92 -7.95
C VAL A 37 32.81 -4.40 -7.95
N ALA A 38 32.10 -3.72 -8.84
CA ALA A 38 31.93 -2.27 -8.78
C ALA A 38 30.74 -1.95 -7.86
N GLY A 39 30.90 -0.98 -6.98
CA GLY A 39 29.84 -0.54 -6.06
C GLY A 39 28.70 0.21 -6.78
N PRO A 40 27.62 0.57 -6.04
CA PRO A 40 26.48 1.28 -6.61
C PRO A 40 26.89 2.63 -7.23
N ALA A 41 26.22 3.00 -8.32
CA ALA A 41 26.40 4.30 -8.95
C ALA A 41 25.86 5.39 -8.02
N GLY A 42 26.72 6.35 -7.66
CA GLY A 42 26.32 7.48 -6.81
C GLY A 42 25.40 8.46 -7.53
N ASN A 43 24.62 9.21 -6.74
CA ASN A 43 23.59 10.15 -7.17
C ASN A 43 23.94 10.91 -8.47
N GLY A 44 23.24 10.58 -9.55
CA GLY A 44 23.20 11.43 -10.73
C GLY A 44 22.51 12.74 -10.36
N THR A 45 23.20 13.86 -10.52
CA THR A 45 22.57 15.19 -10.45
C THR A 45 21.45 15.25 -11.48
N ALA A 46 20.26 15.70 -11.08
CA ALA A 46 19.17 15.95 -12.02
C ALA A 46 19.68 16.82 -13.18
N VAL A 47 19.51 16.31 -14.40
CA VAL A 47 19.70 17.10 -15.61
C VAL A 47 18.39 17.85 -15.83
N ASP A 48 18.44 19.19 -15.91
CA ASP A 48 17.26 19.96 -16.28
C ASP A 48 16.90 19.64 -17.75
N HIS A 49 15.98 18.69 -17.94
CA HIS A 49 15.40 18.41 -19.26
C HIS A 49 14.47 19.57 -19.62
N GLU A 50 14.72 20.22 -20.76
CA GLU A 50 13.81 21.25 -21.29
C GLU A 50 12.40 20.66 -21.50
N VAL A 51 11.38 21.45 -21.17
CA VAL A 51 9.97 21.03 -21.25
C VAL A 51 9.65 20.60 -22.70
N ARG A 52 9.25 19.34 -22.85
CA ARG A 52 9.07 18.67 -24.14
C ARG A 52 7.70 18.01 -24.20
N ALA A 53 6.92 18.36 -25.22
CA ALA A 53 5.66 17.69 -25.51
C ALA A 53 5.88 16.23 -25.95
N ALA A 54 4.94 15.35 -25.57
CA ALA A 54 4.92 13.96 -25.98
C ALA A 54 4.72 13.83 -27.52
N ALA A 55 5.33 12.84 -28.16
CA ALA A 55 5.24 12.66 -29.61
C ALA A 55 5.42 11.21 -30.09
N VAL A 56 4.58 10.78 -31.04
CA VAL A 56 4.77 9.52 -31.79
C VAL A 56 5.62 9.77 -33.03
N ARG A 57 6.63 8.93 -33.28
CA ARG A 57 7.51 9.02 -34.46
C ARG A 57 7.47 7.72 -35.25
N THR A 58 6.90 7.79 -36.45
CA THR A 58 6.82 6.63 -37.35
C THR A 58 8.12 6.47 -38.15
N VAL A 59 8.66 5.26 -38.20
CA VAL A 59 9.85 4.89 -38.99
C VAL A 59 9.55 3.61 -39.77
N GLY A 60 9.45 3.72 -41.10
CA GLY A 60 9.09 2.58 -41.96
C GLY A 60 10.15 1.48 -42.00
N LEU A 61 9.73 0.21 -42.08
CA LEU A 61 10.66 -0.90 -42.26
C LEU A 61 11.29 -0.88 -43.66
N ALA A 62 12.61 -0.85 -43.73
CA ALA A 62 13.32 -1.04 -44.99
C ALA A 62 13.24 -2.51 -45.43
N GLY A 63 12.87 -2.75 -46.69
CA GLY A 63 12.97 -4.07 -47.30
C GLY A 63 14.42 -4.40 -47.59
N GLN A 64 15.08 -5.14 -46.70
CA GLN A 64 16.36 -5.76 -47.01
C GLN A 64 16.13 -7.03 -47.83
N GLY A 65 17.11 -7.38 -48.67
CA GLY A 65 17.04 -8.55 -49.55
C GLY A 65 16.83 -9.86 -48.80
N ASP A 66 16.44 -10.89 -49.55
CA ASP A 66 16.32 -12.27 -49.05
C ASP A 66 15.33 -12.43 -47.88
N GLY A 67 14.25 -11.66 -47.92
CA GLY A 67 13.02 -11.90 -47.15
C GLY A 67 13.00 -11.37 -45.71
N ARG A 68 13.97 -10.54 -45.32
CA ARG A 68 14.03 -9.95 -43.97
C ARG A 68 13.63 -8.47 -44.00
N LYS A 69 12.38 -8.15 -43.64
CA LYS A 69 12.02 -6.76 -43.28
C LYS A 69 12.59 -6.46 -41.89
N GLY A 70 13.16 -5.27 -41.73
CA GLY A 70 13.68 -4.81 -40.45
C GLY A 70 14.05 -3.33 -40.50
N LEU A 71 14.11 -2.71 -39.33
CA LEU A 71 14.68 -1.40 -39.17
C LEU A 71 16.15 -1.59 -38.77
N PRO A 72 17.12 -1.38 -39.67
CA PRO A 72 18.51 -1.37 -39.23
C PRO A 72 18.68 -0.28 -38.16
N LYS A 73 19.50 -0.62 -37.17
CA LYS A 73 20.51 0.24 -36.56
C LYS A 73 20.23 1.73 -36.81
N GLN A 74 19.45 2.34 -35.92
CA GLN A 74 18.91 3.70 -35.79
C GLN A 74 19.64 4.65 -34.81
N ASP A 75 20.03 5.87 -35.17
CA ASP A 75 20.03 6.98 -34.19
C ASP A 75 18.73 7.79 -34.38
N THR A 76 18.17 8.29 -33.29
CA THR A 76 16.81 8.87 -33.25
C THR A 76 16.76 10.11 -32.35
N LYS A 77 15.62 10.81 -32.35
CA LYS A 77 15.26 11.68 -31.22
C LYS A 77 14.78 10.80 -30.06
N GLU A 78 15.13 11.20 -28.84
CA GLU A 78 14.83 10.49 -27.60
C GLU A 78 13.36 10.03 -27.50
N TYR A 79 13.17 8.76 -27.18
CA TYR A 79 11.87 8.11 -26.95
C TYR A 79 11.96 7.23 -25.68
N SER A 80 10.86 6.62 -25.22
CA SER A 80 10.90 5.71 -24.05
C SER A 80 10.11 4.41 -24.16
N ALA A 81 9.26 4.26 -25.18
CA ALA A 81 8.73 2.96 -25.58
C ALA A 81 8.65 2.84 -27.11
N ALA A 82 8.42 1.63 -27.65
CA ALA A 82 8.18 1.45 -29.08
C ALA A 82 7.35 0.21 -29.39
N LEU A 83 6.62 0.27 -30.51
CA LEU A 83 5.86 -0.84 -31.09
C LEU A 83 6.06 -0.98 -32.60
N LEU A 84 5.54 -2.07 -33.15
CA LEU A 84 5.41 -2.33 -34.59
C LEU A 84 3.93 -2.23 -34.97
N THR A 85 3.58 -1.63 -36.11
CA THR A 85 2.21 -1.63 -36.66
C THR A 85 2.18 -2.02 -38.13
N TRP A 86 1.05 -2.52 -38.61
CA TRP A 86 0.78 -2.81 -40.02
C TRP A 86 -0.63 -2.39 -40.45
N SER A 87 -0.95 -2.51 -41.73
CA SER A 87 -2.10 -1.80 -42.36
C SER A 87 -3.37 -2.66 -42.52
N ASP A 88 -3.39 -3.82 -41.90
CA ASP A 88 -4.42 -4.86 -42.06
C ASP A 88 -4.59 -5.52 -40.69
N PRO A 89 -5.61 -5.14 -39.89
CA PRO A 89 -5.71 -5.58 -38.49
C PRO A 89 -5.79 -7.09 -38.34
N ASP A 90 -6.46 -7.78 -39.27
CA ASP A 90 -6.65 -9.24 -39.27
C ASP A 90 -5.36 -10.04 -39.62
N ALA A 91 -4.27 -9.36 -40.01
CA ALA A 91 -3.06 -10.01 -40.54
C ALA A 91 -2.07 -10.47 -39.45
N GLU A 92 -2.18 -11.74 -39.02
CA GLU A 92 -1.24 -12.42 -38.11
C GLU A 92 0.25 -12.14 -38.39
N LEU A 93 1.02 -11.75 -37.36
CA LEU A 93 2.47 -11.60 -37.44
C LEU A 93 3.18 -12.96 -37.37
N LYS A 94 3.55 -13.52 -38.52
CA LYS A 94 4.15 -14.87 -38.61
C LYS A 94 5.64 -14.90 -38.26
N GLY A 95 5.95 -14.61 -36.99
CA GLY A 95 7.30 -14.63 -36.41
C GLY A 95 7.37 -13.82 -35.13
N THR A 96 8.54 -13.74 -34.50
CA THR A 96 8.77 -12.89 -33.33
C THR A 96 9.35 -11.54 -33.79
N ALA A 97 8.62 -10.45 -33.59
CA ALA A 97 9.18 -9.11 -33.67
C ALA A 97 10.09 -8.86 -32.47
N GLN A 98 11.22 -8.20 -32.70
CA GLN A 98 12.21 -7.90 -31.66
C GLN A 98 12.84 -6.52 -31.87
N ILE A 99 13.12 -5.84 -30.76
CA ILE A 99 13.71 -4.51 -30.68
C ILE A 99 14.99 -4.51 -29.84
N ARG A 100 15.87 -3.54 -30.06
CA ARG A 100 16.90 -3.11 -29.10
C ARG A 100 17.15 -1.61 -29.20
N SER A 101 17.50 -0.96 -28.09
CA SER A 101 17.65 0.50 -28.01
C SER A 101 19.02 0.96 -27.48
N LYS A 102 19.31 2.25 -27.66
CA LYS A 102 20.45 2.98 -27.07
C LYS A 102 19.99 3.78 -25.87
N GLY A 103 20.50 3.52 -24.68
CA GLY A 103 20.17 4.32 -23.49
C GLY A 103 20.83 5.70 -23.52
N VAL A 104 20.02 6.76 -23.40
CA VAL A 104 20.47 8.17 -23.37
C VAL A 104 21.56 8.38 -22.32
N GLY A 105 22.55 9.22 -22.64
CA GLY A 105 23.70 9.52 -21.77
C GLY A 105 24.70 8.38 -21.58
N THR A 106 24.26 7.11 -21.63
CA THR A 106 25.14 5.94 -21.53
C THR A 106 25.78 5.59 -22.87
N GLY A 107 25.08 5.82 -23.98
CA GLY A 107 25.46 5.34 -25.32
C GLY A 107 25.48 3.82 -25.46
N LYS A 108 25.08 3.07 -24.42
CA LYS A 108 25.06 1.60 -24.37
C LYS A 108 23.77 1.05 -24.94
N TRP A 109 23.82 -0.22 -25.33
CA TRP A 109 22.77 -0.88 -26.09
C TRP A 109 22.24 -2.11 -25.40
N SER A 110 20.92 -2.30 -25.48
CA SER A 110 20.25 -3.45 -24.89
C SER A 110 20.59 -4.76 -25.61
N GLY A 111 20.24 -5.89 -24.97
CA GLY A 111 19.96 -7.13 -25.70
C GLY A 111 18.71 -6.99 -26.57
N TRP A 112 18.41 -8.01 -27.37
CA TRP A 112 17.14 -8.08 -28.08
C TRP A 112 15.99 -8.36 -27.12
N GLN A 113 15.02 -7.46 -27.06
CA GLN A 113 13.73 -7.62 -26.39
C GLN A 113 12.71 -8.10 -27.43
N ALA A 114 11.74 -8.93 -27.03
CA ALA A 114 10.60 -9.26 -27.88
C ALA A 114 9.58 -8.12 -27.85
N LEU A 115 8.95 -7.82 -29.00
CA LEU A 115 7.73 -7.04 -29.08
C LEU A 115 6.56 -8.06 -29.08
N PRO A 116 5.73 -8.13 -28.02
CA PRO A 116 4.63 -9.11 -27.95
C PRO A 116 3.61 -8.88 -29.06
N ASP A 117 3.14 -9.94 -29.71
CA ASP A 117 2.06 -9.85 -30.71
C ASP A 117 0.75 -9.53 -29.99
N ASP A 118 -0.01 -8.56 -30.51
CA ASP A 118 -1.17 -7.99 -29.81
C ASP A 118 -2.37 -7.93 -30.76
N PRO A 119 -3.17 -9.02 -30.81
CA PRO A 119 -4.22 -9.20 -31.82
C PRO A 119 -5.50 -8.41 -31.53
N PHE A 120 -5.53 -7.59 -30.48
CA PHE A 120 -6.75 -6.91 -30.03
C PHE A 120 -6.94 -5.55 -30.72
N SER A 121 -8.17 -5.28 -31.12
CA SER A 121 -8.64 -4.03 -31.70
C SER A 121 -9.74 -3.40 -30.83
N ALA A 122 -10.09 -2.14 -31.11
CA ALA A 122 -11.35 -1.60 -30.61
C ALA A 122 -12.53 -2.32 -31.31
N ASP A 123 -13.69 -2.39 -30.67
CA ASP A 123 -14.92 -2.92 -31.26
C ASP A 123 -16.01 -1.84 -31.42
N GLY A 124 -17.17 -2.25 -31.94
CA GLY A 124 -18.30 -1.35 -32.16
C GLY A 124 -17.96 -0.15 -33.05
N LYS A 125 -18.50 1.02 -32.68
CA LYS A 125 -18.38 2.24 -33.49
C LYS A 125 -16.95 2.79 -33.58
N GLU A 126 -16.14 2.61 -32.54
CA GLU A 126 -14.72 2.99 -32.57
C GLU A 126 -13.97 2.18 -33.65
N ALA A 127 -14.31 0.90 -33.84
CA ALA A 127 -13.77 0.08 -34.92
C ALA A 127 -14.24 0.48 -36.33
N GLU A 128 -15.51 0.90 -36.46
CA GLU A 128 -16.11 1.30 -37.75
C GLU A 128 -15.57 2.64 -38.26
N ASP A 129 -15.31 3.60 -37.37
CA ASP A 129 -14.81 4.93 -37.70
C ASP A 129 -13.28 4.98 -37.80
N ALA A 130 -12.55 4.17 -37.02
CA ALA A 130 -11.10 4.20 -36.97
C ALA A 130 -10.42 3.50 -38.14
N ALA A 131 -9.31 4.08 -38.60
CA ALA A 131 -8.35 3.39 -39.47
C ALA A 131 -7.48 2.42 -38.65
N THR A 132 -8.10 1.37 -38.09
CA THR A 132 -7.46 0.41 -37.17
C THR A 132 -6.23 -0.28 -37.80
N ARG A 133 -5.23 -0.54 -36.97
CA ARG A 133 -3.95 -1.13 -37.37
C ARG A 133 -3.55 -2.25 -36.42
N GLY A 134 -3.34 -3.44 -36.98
CA GLY A 134 -2.71 -4.54 -36.25
C GLY A 134 -1.30 -4.15 -35.80
N GLY A 135 -0.88 -4.66 -34.64
CA GLY A 135 0.39 -4.26 -34.03
C GLY A 135 0.88 -5.17 -32.94
N THR A 136 2.01 -4.78 -32.35
CA THR A 136 2.55 -5.36 -31.12
C THR A 136 2.26 -4.44 -29.95
N SER A 137 2.17 -4.98 -28.72
CA SER A 137 2.17 -4.13 -27.52
C SER A 137 3.46 -3.30 -27.45
N ALA A 138 3.42 -2.07 -26.93
CA ALA A 138 4.60 -1.21 -26.86
C ALA A 138 5.51 -1.60 -25.70
N VAL A 139 6.78 -1.86 -26.01
CA VAL A 139 7.81 -2.21 -25.02
C VAL A 139 8.46 -0.97 -24.45
N TRP A 140 8.47 -0.84 -23.11
CA TRP A 140 9.25 0.19 -22.42
C TRP A 140 10.75 -0.06 -22.60
N THR A 141 11.47 0.94 -23.09
CA THR A 141 12.93 0.92 -23.28
C THR A 141 13.68 1.77 -22.26
N GLY A 142 12.96 2.59 -21.48
CA GLY A 142 13.53 3.76 -20.82
C GLY A 142 14.06 4.80 -21.82
N PRO A 143 14.55 5.96 -21.35
CA PRO A 143 15.03 7.06 -22.20
C PRO A 143 16.10 6.59 -23.21
N SER A 144 15.73 6.60 -24.49
CA SER A 144 16.50 5.99 -25.56
C SER A 144 16.60 6.86 -26.82
N ASP A 145 17.81 7.07 -27.36
CA ASP A 145 18.08 7.88 -28.57
C ASP A 145 18.65 7.06 -29.75
N GLY A 146 18.38 5.76 -29.77
CA GLY A 146 18.70 4.85 -30.87
C GLY A 146 17.88 3.57 -30.81
N VAL A 147 17.64 2.93 -31.96
CA VAL A 147 16.71 1.79 -32.12
C VAL A 147 17.19 0.80 -33.18
N GLU A 148 16.84 -0.47 -33.08
CA GLU A 148 16.92 -1.44 -34.19
C GLU A 148 15.81 -2.47 -34.03
N VAL A 149 15.15 -2.86 -35.13
CA VAL A 149 14.02 -3.79 -35.12
C VAL A 149 14.21 -4.88 -36.18
N ARG A 150 13.88 -6.12 -35.83
CA ARG A 150 13.81 -7.27 -36.75
C ARG A 150 12.54 -8.07 -36.52
N VAL A 151 12.11 -8.83 -37.52
CA VAL A 151 11.20 -9.96 -37.32
C VAL A 151 11.96 -11.26 -37.64
N VAL A 152 11.79 -12.27 -36.80
CA VAL A 152 12.44 -13.58 -36.93
C VAL A 152 11.37 -14.65 -37.09
N ALA A 153 11.37 -15.39 -38.21
CA ALA A 153 10.47 -16.53 -38.38
C ALA A 153 10.83 -17.68 -37.41
N ALA A 154 9.83 -18.44 -36.97
CA ALA A 154 10.00 -19.47 -35.94
C ALA A 154 10.97 -20.62 -36.32
N ASP A 155 11.23 -20.82 -37.61
CA ASP A 155 12.18 -21.80 -38.16
C ASP A 155 13.48 -21.16 -38.68
N GLY A 156 13.64 -19.83 -38.53
CA GLY A 156 14.78 -19.07 -39.06
C GLY A 156 14.72 -18.76 -40.56
N SER A 157 13.64 -19.14 -41.26
CA SER A 157 13.41 -18.81 -42.67
C SER A 157 12.90 -17.36 -42.86
N ALA A 158 12.31 -17.07 -44.02
CA ALA A 158 11.65 -15.81 -44.31
C ALA A 158 10.14 -16.04 -44.49
N SER A 159 9.35 -15.63 -43.50
CA SER A 159 7.89 -15.63 -43.58
C SER A 159 7.36 -14.45 -44.39
N ALA A 160 6.14 -14.58 -44.92
CA ALA A 160 5.43 -13.46 -45.52
C ALA A 160 4.94 -12.52 -44.39
N LEU A 161 5.56 -11.34 -44.28
CA LEU A 161 5.27 -10.35 -43.25
C LEU A 161 4.19 -9.35 -43.71
N PRO A 162 3.30 -8.84 -42.81
CA PRO A 162 2.20 -7.93 -43.12
C PRO A 162 2.51 -6.70 -43.97
N SER A 163 1.47 -6.07 -44.55
CA SER A 163 1.61 -4.95 -45.49
C SER A 163 1.68 -3.58 -44.77
N GLY A 164 2.45 -2.65 -45.34
CA GLY A 164 2.63 -1.30 -44.77
C GLY A 164 3.12 -1.28 -43.32
N MET A 165 4.12 -2.11 -43.01
CA MET A 165 4.72 -2.20 -41.67
C MET A 165 5.60 -1.01 -41.34
N ASP A 166 5.43 -0.45 -40.14
CA ASP A 166 6.29 0.58 -39.57
C ASP A 166 6.55 0.37 -38.08
N VAL A 167 7.62 1.01 -37.58
CA VAL A 167 7.95 1.11 -36.15
C VAL A 167 7.44 2.45 -35.65
N LYS A 168 6.76 2.46 -34.50
CA LYS A 168 6.39 3.67 -33.77
C LYS A 168 7.33 3.83 -32.59
N LEU A 169 8.04 4.95 -32.53
CA LEU A 169 8.84 5.36 -31.36
C LEU A 169 8.02 6.35 -30.54
N LEU A 170 7.79 6.01 -29.28
CA LEU A 170 6.88 6.70 -28.38
C LEU A 170 7.69 7.58 -27.42
N ASP A 171 7.67 8.89 -27.65
CA ASP A 171 8.28 9.87 -26.77
C ASP A 171 7.23 10.37 -25.76
N PRO A 172 7.35 10.06 -24.46
CA PRO A 172 6.41 10.53 -23.45
C PRO A 172 6.56 12.03 -23.15
N GLY A 173 7.60 12.71 -23.62
CA GLY A 173 7.88 14.09 -23.21
C GLY A 173 8.29 14.22 -21.74
N THR A 174 8.15 15.42 -21.18
CA THR A 174 8.34 15.71 -19.75
C THR A 174 7.00 15.77 -19.01
N ASP A 175 6.97 15.48 -17.71
CA ASP A 175 5.76 15.61 -16.90
C ASP A 175 5.27 17.07 -16.83
N PRO A 176 3.94 17.30 -16.67
CA PRO A 176 3.39 18.64 -16.46
C PRO A 176 3.96 19.36 -15.24
N ALA A 177 4.04 20.70 -15.30
CA ALA A 177 4.41 21.51 -14.15
C ALA A 177 3.34 21.41 -13.05
N GLY A 178 3.70 20.84 -11.90
CA GLY A 178 2.76 20.56 -10.82
C GLY A 178 2.07 19.19 -10.91
N ALA A 179 2.53 18.30 -11.79
CA ALA A 179 2.16 16.89 -11.73
C ALA A 179 2.45 16.30 -10.32
N PRO A 180 1.61 15.38 -9.81
CA PRO A 180 1.83 14.75 -8.52
C PRO A 180 3.17 14.01 -8.52
N LYS A 181 3.87 14.07 -7.39
CA LYS A 181 5.03 13.19 -7.19
C LYS A 181 4.54 11.75 -7.04
N PRO A 182 5.36 10.77 -7.41
CA PRO A 182 5.00 9.37 -7.25
C PRO A 182 4.96 9.04 -5.77
N VAL A 183 3.87 8.40 -5.34
CA VAL A 183 3.89 7.65 -4.09
C VAL A 183 4.82 6.45 -4.34
N ALA A 184 6.01 6.45 -3.74
CA ALA A 184 6.89 5.29 -3.84
C ALA A 184 6.45 4.29 -2.78
N SER A 185 5.56 3.38 -3.14
CA SER A 185 5.08 2.26 -2.32
C SER A 185 5.50 0.91 -2.91
N ALA A 186 6.68 0.89 -3.53
CA ALA A 186 7.41 -0.30 -3.99
C ALA A 186 8.85 0.10 -4.38
N ARG A 187 9.86 -0.49 -3.71
CA ARG A 187 11.28 -0.34 -4.10
C ARG A 187 11.53 -0.81 -5.55
N ASP A 188 12.54 -0.25 -6.21
CA ASP A 188 12.95 -0.66 -7.57
C ASP A 188 13.76 -1.97 -7.53
N VAL A 189 13.06 -3.10 -7.47
CA VAL A 189 13.68 -4.44 -7.51
C VAL A 189 14.19 -4.76 -8.92
N THR A 190 15.45 -4.42 -9.20
CA THR A 190 16.12 -4.85 -10.44
C THR A 190 16.27 -6.37 -10.49
N PRO A 191 15.74 -7.06 -11.53
CA PRO A 191 15.99 -8.49 -11.73
C PRO A 191 17.47 -8.80 -11.97
N ALA A 192 17.94 -9.96 -11.51
CA ALA A 192 19.30 -10.42 -11.78
C ALA A 192 19.52 -10.65 -13.30
N PRO A 193 20.67 -10.23 -13.87
CA PRO A 193 20.81 -10.12 -15.32
C PRO A 193 21.09 -11.46 -16.04
N SER A 194 20.47 -11.63 -17.21
CA SER A 194 20.83 -12.64 -18.20
C SER A 194 21.61 -12.01 -19.38
N ASP A 195 22.68 -12.68 -19.81
CA ASP A 195 23.47 -12.37 -21.02
C ASP A 195 22.62 -12.51 -22.32
N LYS A 196 22.80 -11.80 -23.45
CA LYS A 196 23.75 -10.75 -23.92
C LYS A 196 23.28 -10.16 -25.30
N GLY A 197 23.76 -8.97 -25.72
CA GLY A 197 24.01 -8.65 -27.16
C GLY A 197 23.21 -7.51 -27.87
N THR A 198 23.54 -6.20 -27.72
CA THR A 198 24.58 -5.37 -28.43
C THR A 198 24.32 -4.86 -29.89
N ASP A 199 24.36 -3.53 -30.09
CA ASP A 199 24.66 -2.69 -31.31
C ASP A 199 23.67 -2.76 -32.53
N THR A 200 23.00 -1.75 -33.16
CA THR A 200 23.06 -0.22 -33.30
C THR A 200 24.12 0.32 -34.35
N PRO A 201 24.15 1.56 -34.97
CA PRO A 201 23.22 2.73 -35.20
C PRO A 201 23.09 3.29 -36.68
N ALA A 202 22.24 4.33 -36.96
CA ALA A 202 22.31 5.28 -38.12
C ALA A 202 21.00 5.55 -39.01
N PRO A 203 20.69 6.74 -39.61
CA PRO A 203 19.50 7.54 -39.24
C PRO A 203 18.53 8.14 -40.33
N ALA A 204 17.30 8.42 -39.88
CA ALA A 204 16.37 9.57 -40.05
C ALA A 204 16.55 10.74 -41.09
N GLY A 205 15.39 11.33 -41.48
CA GLY A 205 15.22 12.72 -41.97
C GLY A 205 14.03 12.91 -42.95
N THR A 206 13.31 14.05 -43.07
CA THR A 206 13.26 15.30 -42.27
C THR A 206 12.06 16.21 -42.72
N THR A 207 11.61 17.14 -41.86
CA THR A 207 10.93 18.45 -42.17
C THR A 207 9.55 18.49 -42.89
N SER A 208 8.65 19.47 -42.69
CA SER A 208 8.40 20.45 -41.59
C SER A 208 7.19 21.39 -41.89
N SER A 209 6.40 21.76 -40.85
CA SER A 209 5.81 23.12 -40.65
C SER A 209 4.77 23.69 -41.65
N PRO A 210 4.07 24.83 -41.35
CA PRO A 210 3.67 25.39 -40.04
C PRO A 210 2.23 26.02 -39.97
N THR A 211 1.81 26.37 -38.74
CA THR A 211 0.91 27.49 -38.31
C THR A 211 -0.59 27.48 -38.70
N ASP A 212 -1.61 27.68 -37.83
CA ASP A 212 -1.88 28.64 -36.70
C ASP A 212 -2.67 29.91 -37.18
N PRO A 213 -3.41 30.68 -36.34
CA PRO A 213 -4.58 30.32 -35.50
C PRO A 213 -5.82 31.25 -35.70
N ALA A 214 -6.95 30.93 -35.04
CA ALA A 214 -7.97 31.93 -34.66
C ALA A 214 -8.88 31.49 -33.49
N THR A 215 -9.30 32.44 -32.64
CA THR A 215 -10.20 32.26 -31.47
C THR A 215 -11.08 33.53 -31.34
N PRO A 216 -11.98 33.63 -30.35
CA PRO A 216 -13.37 33.13 -30.28
C PRO A 216 -14.45 34.18 -30.67
N THR A 217 -15.74 33.83 -30.61
CA THR A 217 -16.86 34.70 -30.14
C THR A 217 -18.15 33.88 -29.96
N ALA A 218 -19.00 34.24 -28.98
CA ALA A 218 -20.35 33.72 -28.74
C ALA A 218 -21.21 34.78 -28.00
N PRO A 219 -22.53 34.60 -27.79
CA PRO A 219 -23.57 33.97 -28.62
C PRO A 219 -24.68 35.01 -29.00
N PRO A 220 -25.78 34.61 -29.68
CA PRO A 220 -27.08 34.67 -28.99
C PRO A 220 -28.10 33.57 -29.39
N THR A 221 -29.23 33.53 -28.67
CA THR A 221 -30.31 32.52 -28.71
C THR A 221 -31.66 33.22 -28.38
N PRO A 222 -32.88 32.73 -28.73
CA PRO A 222 -33.27 31.59 -29.59
C PRO A 222 -34.11 31.97 -30.84
N GLY A 223 -34.22 31.03 -31.78
CA GLY A 223 -35.27 30.96 -32.81
C GLY A 223 -35.52 29.48 -33.15
N GLY A 224 -36.77 29.00 -33.12
CA GLY A 224 -37.07 27.58 -32.97
C GLY A 224 -37.39 26.78 -34.24
N THR A 225 -37.69 25.48 -34.01
CA THR A 225 -38.26 24.48 -34.94
C THR A 225 -37.39 23.99 -36.12
N ALA A 226 -36.48 23.07 -35.79
CA ALA A 226 -36.41 21.77 -36.46
C ALA A 226 -36.03 20.69 -35.43
N THR A 227 -36.81 19.62 -35.31
CA THR A 227 -36.50 18.54 -34.36
C THR A 227 -35.46 17.62 -34.97
N ALA A 228 -34.18 17.87 -34.67
CA ALA A 228 -33.17 16.84 -34.82
C ALA A 228 -33.49 15.67 -33.88
N SER A 229 -33.22 14.44 -34.30
CA SER A 229 -33.13 13.33 -33.35
C SER A 229 -32.02 13.65 -32.34
N PRO A 230 -32.22 13.44 -31.03
CA PRO A 230 -31.18 13.78 -30.06
C PRO A 230 -29.94 12.93 -30.31
N SER A 231 -28.77 13.57 -30.41
CA SER A 231 -27.51 12.89 -30.10
C SER A 231 -27.60 12.30 -28.68
N PRO A 232 -26.97 11.14 -28.41
CA PRO A 232 -26.91 10.61 -27.06
C PRO A 232 -26.32 11.66 -26.13
N THR A 233 -27.15 12.17 -25.22
CA THR A 233 -26.72 13.15 -24.23
C THR A 233 -26.01 12.38 -23.13
N ALA A 234 -24.78 12.75 -22.79
CA ALA A 234 -24.03 12.10 -21.72
C ALA A 234 -24.88 12.07 -20.43
N PRO A 235 -24.94 10.92 -19.72
CA PRO A 235 -25.71 10.81 -18.50
C PRO A 235 -25.16 11.75 -17.41
N ALA A 236 -25.98 12.06 -16.41
CA ALA A 236 -25.49 12.81 -15.26
C ALA A 236 -24.59 11.91 -14.38
N PRO A 237 -23.47 12.43 -13.83
CA PRO A 237 -22.68 11.71 -12.84
C PRO A 237 -23.52 11.27 -11.64
N LEU A 238 -23.28 10.06 -11.15
CA LEU A 238 -23.92 9.52 -9.95
C LEU A 238 -22.99 9.66 -8.74
N PRO A 239 -23.50 10.08 -7.56
CA PRO A 239 -22.73 10.00 -6.33
C PRO A 239 -22.51 8.52 -5.96
N SER A 240 -21.34 8.22 -5.41
CA SER A 240 -21.03 6.87 -4.91
C SER A 240 -21.32 6.76 -3.42
N THR A 241 -21.72 5.58 -2.95
CA THR A 241 -21.78 5.21 -1.52
C THR A 241 -20.41 4.92 -0.91
N VAL A 242 -19.33 5.20 -1.65
CA VAL A 242 -17.94 4.90 -1.34
C VAL A 242 -17.11 6.12 -1.76
N VAL A 243 -16.12 6.55 -0.96
CA VAL A 243 -15.32 7.75 -1.27
C VAL A 243 -14.51 7.55 -2.56
N LYS A 244 -14.38 8.60 -3.38
CA LYS A 244 -13.58 8.60 -4.61
C LYS A 244 -12.10 8.45 -4.24
N PRO A 245 -11.41 7.39 -4.69
CA PRO A 245 -10.00 7.19 -4.35
C PRO A 245 -9.12 8.25 -5.02
N PRO A 246 -7.89 8.47 -4.53
CA PRO A 246 -6.92 9.35 -5.19
C PRO A 246 -6.63 8.83 -6.60
N ILE A 247 -7.04 9.61 -7.61
CA ILE A 247 -6.88 9.29 -9.04
C ILE A 247 -6.04 10.38 -9.67
N ILE A 248 -4.93 9.99 -10.29
CA ILE A 248 -4.13 10.86 -11.15
C ILE A 248 -4.91 11.04 -12.45
N THR A 249 -5.53 12.20 -12.61
CA THR A 249 -6.36 12.56 -13.77
C THR A 249 -5.55 12.67 -15.05
N GLN A 250 -6.21 12.61 -16.21
CA GLN A 250 -5.57 12.83 -17.51
C GLN A 250 -4.74 14.13 -17.57
N ALA A 251 -5.22 15.22 -16.97
CA ALA A 251 -4.50 16.49 -16.91
C ALA A 251 -3.21 16.42 -16.06
N GLN A 252 -3.19 15.59 -15.01
CA GLN A 252 -2.04 15.43 -14.12
C GLN A 252 -0.95 14.53 -14.70
N TRP A 253 -1.30 13.39 -15.32
CA TRP A 253 -0.32 12.55 -15.99
C TRP A 253 0.08 13.04 -17.38
N GLY A 254 -0.53 14.12 -17.88
CA GLY A 254 -0.16 14.78 -19.13
C GLY A 254 -0.65 14.02 -20.37
N ALA A 255 -1.90 13.56 -20.33
CA ALA A 255 -2.58 12.96 -21.48
C ALA A 255 -2.60 13.91 -22.67
N SER A 256 -2.48 13.33 -23.87
CA SER A 256 -2.76 14.05 -25.10
C SER A 256 -4.27 14.20 -25.29
N THR A 257 -4.69 15.40 -25.72
CA THR A 257 -6.05 15.68 -26.18
C THR A 257 -6.21 15.60 -27.70
N ASP A 258 -5.13 15.26 -28.42
CA ASP A 258 -5.12 15.13 -29.88
C ASP A 258 -5.68 13.76 -30.32
N TYR A 259 -6.98 13.54 -30.08
CA TYR A 259 -7.74 12.37 -30.56
C TYR A 259 -8.90 12.79 -31.48
N ASP A 260 -9.22 11.95 -32.46
CA ASP A 260 -10.26 12.21 -33.47
C ASP A 260 -11.48 11.32 -33.21
N GLY A 261 -12.28 11.68 -32.19
CA GLY A 261 -13.44 10.91 -31.74
C GLY A 261 -14.12 11.51 -30.51
N THR A 262 -15.18 10.86 -30.04
CA THR A 262 -15.87 11.20 -28.78
C THR A 262 -16.19 9.93 -28.00
N PRO A 263 -15.86 9.83 -26.69
CA PRO A 263 -16.21 8.66 -25.88
C PRO A 263 -17.71 8.35 -25.92
N GLU A 264 -18.06 7.08 -26.10
CA GLU A 264 -19.44 6.61 -25.97
C GLU A 264 -19.80 6.30 -24.51
N TYR A 265 -21.09 6.40 -24.18
CA TYR A 265 -21.59 6.24 -22.82
C TYR A 265 -22.68 5.18 -22.76
N GLY A 266 -22.51 4.23 -21.83
CA GLY A 266 -23.59 3.34 -21.41
C GLY A 266 -24.65 4.06 -20.57
N GLN A 267 -25.52 3.30 -19.92
CA GLN A 267 -26.47 3.83 -18.94
C GLN A 267 -26.10 3.45 -17.50
N GLU A 268 -25.28 2.41 -17.33
CA GLU A 268 -24.91 1.81 -16.05
C GLU A 268 -23.58 1.05 -16.18
N ILE A 269 -22.86 0.87 -15.07
CA ILE A 269 -21.81 -0.16 -14.95
C ILE A 269 -22.42 -1.35 -14.20
N LYS A 270 -22.07 -2.58 -14.59
CA LYS A 270 -22.54 -3.84 -14.00
C LYS A 270 -21.41 -4.70 -13.44
N ALA A 271 -20.22 -4.63 -14.05
CA ALA A 271 -19.06 -5.47 -13.72
C ALA A 271 -17.73 -4.74 -13.97
N ALA A 272 -16.65 -5.27 -13.44
CA ALA A 272 -15.28 -4.81 -13.65
C ALA A 272 -14.44 -5.92 -14.29
N VAL A 273 -13.74 -5.58 -15.37
CA VAL A 273 -12.84 -6.48 -16.09
C VAL A 273 -11.41 -6.13 -15.72
N VAL A 274 -10.70 -7.09 -15.13
CA VAL A 274 -9.30 -6.94 -14.75
C VAL A 274 -8.42 -7.37 -15.91
N HIS A 275 -7.44 -6.52 -16.21
CA HIS A 275 -6.44 -6.66 -17.27
C HIS A 275 -5.02 -6.50 -16.71
N HIS A 276 -4.02 -6.72 -17.57
CA HIS A 276 -2.65 -6.29 -17.36
C HIS A 276 -2.10 -5.66 -18.64
N THR A 277 -0.98 -4.96 -18.61
CA THR A 277 -0.31 -4.52 -19.86
C THR A 277 0.42 -5.66 -20.56
N GLY A 278 0.74 -6.76 -19.85
CA GLY A 278 1.24 -8.01 -20.45
C GLY A 278 2.70 -7.99 -20.93
N VAL A 279 3.40 -6.85 -20.78
CA VAL A 279 4.78 -6.66 -21.26
C VAL A 279 5.80 -6.90 -20.14
N ASP A 280 6.74 -7.83 -20.32
CA ASP A 280 7.77 -8.16 -19.29
C ASP A 280 8.63 -6.96 -18.88
N GLN A 281 8.83 -5.98 -19.78
CA GLN A 281 9.61 -4.77 -19.48
C GLN A 281 8.86 -3.80 -18.56
N ASP A 282 7.53 -3.89 -18.47
CA ASP A 282 6.74 -3.07 -17.55
C ASP A 282 6.94 -3.49 -16.09
N ASN A 283 7.33 -4.75 -15.85
CA ASN A 283 7.69 -5.26 -14.52
C ASN A 283 8.84 -4.46 -13.87
N GLY A 284 9.71 -3.87 -14.69
CA GLY A 284 10.87 -3.08 -14.27
C GLY A 284 10.66 -1.57 -14.34
N VAL A 285 9.45 -1.07 -14.59
CA VAL A 285 9.15 0.37 -14.61
C VAL A 285 9.20 0.91 -13.17
N PRO A 286 10.02 1.94 -12.88
CA PRO A 286 9.93 2.69 -11.62
C PRO A 286 8.57 3.39 -11.52
N CYS A 287 7.99 3.47 -10.32
CA CYS A 287 6.72 4.20 -10.14
C CYS A 287 6.86 5.71 -10.46
N SER A 288 8.10 6.23 -10.42
CA SER A 288 8.49 7.55 -10.92
C SER A 288 8.47 7.73 -12.44
N GLN A 289 8.25 6.66 -13.19
CA GLN A 289 8.07 6.65 -14.64
C GLN A 289 6.65 6.22 -15.04
N SER A 290 5.75 5.91 -14.11
CA SER A 290 4.39 5.47 -14.41
C SER A 290 3.57 6.50 -15.21
N MET A 291 3.68 7.80 -14.91
CA MET A 291 3.05 8.86 -15.74
C MET A 291 3.62 8.88 -17.17
N ALA A 292 4.93 8.70 -17.33
CA ALA A 292 5.56 8.59 -18.65
C ALA A 292 5.14 7.31 -19.37
N ARG A 293 4.97 6.19 -18.65
CA ARG A 293 4.44 4.94 -19.21
C ARG A 293 3.00 5.11 -19.67
N MET A 294 2.13 5.74 -18.88
CA MET A 294 0.76 6.10 -19.25
C MET A 294 0.71 6.89 -20.57
N ARG A 295 1.55 7.90 -20.72
CA ARG A 295 1.67 8.65 -21.99
C ARG A 295 2.08 7.77 -23.17
N THR A 296 2.97 6.79 -22.97
CA THR A 296 3.27 5.81 -24.03
C THR A 296 2.14 4.80 -24.29
N ILE A 297 1.36 4.41 -23.28
CA ILE A 297 0.21 3.52 -23.45
C ILE A 297 -0.88 4.22 -24.28
N GLN A 298 -1.17 5.51 -24.02
CA GLN A 298 -2.10 6.29 -24.85
C GLN A 298 -1.58 6.42 -26.29
N GLN A 299 -0.30 6.73 -26.46
CA GLN A 299 0.34 6.83 -27.78
C GLN A 299 0.34 5.51 -28.58
N GLU A 300 0.41 4.37 -27.91
CA GLU A 300 0.26 3.05 -28.52
C GLU A 300 -1.17 2.87 -29.07
N HIS A 301 -2.18 3.13 -28.23
CA HIS A 301 -3.59 3.04 -28.58
C HIS A 301 -3.92 3.94 -29.78
N PHE A 302 -3.50 5.22 -29.75
CA PHE A 302 -3.61 6.14 -30.89
C PHE A 302 -2.94 5.59 -32.16
N ALA A 303 -1.75 5.00 -32.04
CA ALA A 303 -1.02 4.46 -33.19
C ALA A 303 -1.66 3.19 -33.79
N ARG A 304 -2.56 2.53 -33.05
CA ARG A 304 -3.39 1.39 -33.46
C ARG A 304 -4.80 1.81 -33.92
N GLY A 305 -5.17 3.07 -33.74
CA GLY A 305 -6.42 3.69 -34.23
C GLY A 305 -7.47 4.02 -33.16
N TYR A 306 -7.20 3.72 -31.88
CA TYR A 306 -8.14 3.96 -30.78
C TYR A 306 -8.28 5.46 -30.47
N TYR A 307 -9.45 5.87 -29.97
CA TYR A 307 -9.74 7.24 -29.52
C TYR A 307 -9.01 7.63 -28.23
N ASP A 308 -8.69 6.66 -27.37
CA ASP A 308 -7.98 6.83 -26.11
C ASP A 308 -7.51 5.45 -25.62
N ILE A 309 -6.83 5.40 -24.47
CA ILE A 309 -6.55 4.15 -23.74
C ILE A 309 -7.83 3.29 -23.68
N GLY A 310 -7.73 1.99 -23.97
CA GLY A 310 -8.89 1.08 -24.02
C GLY A 310 -9.52 0.84 -22.64
N TYR A 311 -8.72 0.90 -21.58
CA TYR A 311 -9.14 0.75 -20.19
C TYR A 311 -9.66 2.07 -19.60
N ASN A 312 -10.71 2.01 -18.77
CA ASN A 312 -11.19 3.18 -18.03
C ASN A 312 -10.19 3.62 -16.94
N PHE A 313 -9.47 2.67 -16.34
CA PHE A 313 -8.46 2.91 -15.31
C PHE A 313 -7.20 2.07 -15.56
N VAL A 314 -6.07 2.61 -15.14
CA VAL A 314 -4.79 1.89 -15.11
C VAL A 314 -4.20 2.03 -13.71
N VAL A 315 -3.57 0.98 -13.21
CA VAL A 315 -3.00 0.88 -11.86
C VAL A 315 -1.56 0.38 -11.95
N ASP A 316 -0.64 0.98 -11.19
CA ASP A 316 0.74 0.51 -11.12
C ASP A 316 1.07 -0.32 -9.87
N ARG A 317 2.32 -0.80 -9.79
CA ARG A 317 2.80 -1.62 -8.67
C ARG A 317 2.98 -0.85 -7.34
N CYS A 318 2.91 0.48 -7.34
CA CYS A 318 2.85 1.30 -6.12
C CYS A 318 1.40 1.63 -5.72
N GLY A 319 0.39 1.13 -6.45
CA GLY A 319 -1.01 1.46 -6.18
C GLY A 319 -1.43 2.85 -6.68
N GLN A 320 -0.63 3.50 -7.52
CA GLN A 320 -1.06 4.74 -8.19
C GLN A 320 -2.19 4.41 -9.17
N ILE A 321 -3.36 5.04 -8.97
CA ILE A 321 -4.51 4.90 -9.86
C ILE A 321 -4.48 6.05 -10.87
N PHE A 322 -4.49 5.73 -12.15
CA PHE A 322 -4.56 6.68 -13.25
C PHE A 322 -5.95 6.61 -13.91
N GLU A 323 -6.51 7.77 -14.23
CA GLU A 323 -7.61 7.86 -15.19
C GLU A 323 -7.08 7.39 -16.56
N GLY A 324 -7.65 6.31 -17.10
CA GLY A 324 -7.32 5.80 -18.42
C GLY A 324 -8.07 6.58 -19.49
N ARG A 325 -9.18 6.02 -19.97
CA ARG A 325 -10.11 6.64 -20.93
C ARG A 325 -10.84 7.86 -20.33
N SER A 326 -10.77 8.99 -21.03
CA SER A 326 -11.35 10.29 -20.68
C SER A 326 -12.78 10.20 -20.14
N GLY A 327 -13.01 10.69 -18.91
CA GLY A 327 -14.34 10.73 -18.29
C GLY A 327 -14.78 9.41 -17.66
N GLY A 328 -13.97 8.34 -17.76
CA GLY A 328 -14.20 7.05 -17.11
C GLY A 328 -14.30 7.13 -15.59
N MET A 329 -13.81 8.23 -14.99
CA MET A 329 -14.06 8.59 -13.59
C MET A 329 -15.55 8.69 -13.27
N ASP A 330 -16.24 9.67 -13.83
CA ASP A 330 -17.53 10.13 -13.29
C ASP A 330 -18.74 9.66 -14.12
N LEU A 331 -18.50 9.02 -15.26
CA LEU A 331 -19.51 8.53 -16.21
C LEU A 331 -19.33 7.03 -16.54
N PRO A 332 -20.36 6.34 -17.07
CA PRO A 332 -20.26 4.98 -17.58
C PRO A 332 -19.69 4.97 -19.01
N VAL A 333 -18.44 5.39 -19.17
CA VAL A 333 -17.74 5.41 -20.48
C VAL A 333 -17.51 3.99 -20.99
N ILE A 334 -17.86 3.74 -22.24
CA ILE A 334 -17.62 2.47 -22.92
C ILE A 334 -16.12 2.37 -23.26
N GLY A 335 -15.49 1.31 -22.76
CA GLY A 335 -14.08 1.00 -23.01
C GLY A 335 -13.84 0.38 -24.38
N ALA A 336 -12.58 0.05 -24.64
CA ALA A 336 -12.13 -0.75 -25.78
C ALA A 336 -11.11 -1.77 -25.27
N HIS A 337 -11.55 -2.66 -24.37
CA HIS A 337 -10.69 -3.54 -23.59
C HIS A 337 -11.13 -5.02 -23.55
N ASP A 338 -12.41 -5.33 -23.74
CA ASP A 338 -12.99 -6.68 -23.63
C ASP A 338 -14.04 -6.83 -24.74
N VAL A 339 -13.61 -7.30 -25.91
CA VAL A 339 -14.41 -7.28 -27.15
C VAL A 339 -15.67 -8.14 -26.99
N GLY A 340 -16.83 -7.54 -27.26
CA GLY A 340 -18.15 -8.09 -26.99
C GLY A 340 -18.71 -7.74 -25.60
N PHE A 341 -17.90 -7.24 -24.67
CA PHE A 341 -18.30 -6.95 -23.29
C PHE A 341 -17.95 -5.53 -22.80
N ASN A 342 -17.40 -4.67 -23.65
CA ASN A 342 -17.11 -3.25 -23.35
C ASN A 342 -18.32 -2.43 -22.86
N THR A 343 -19.56 -2.85 -23.17
CA THR A 343 -20.77 -2.16 -22.72
C THR A 343 -21.26 -2.69 -21.37
N ASN A 344 -21.55 -1.78 -20.43
CA ASN A 344 -21.86 -2.05 -19.02
C ASN A 344 -20.69 -2.59 -18.16
N THR A 345 -19.45 -2.50 -18.60
CA THR A 345 -18.28 -2.92 -17.81
C THR A 345 -17.32 -1.75 -17.58
N VAL A 346 -16.42 -1.92 -16.61
CA VAL A 346 -15.30 -0.99 -16.37
C VAL A 346 -13.98 -1.76 -16.45
N GLY A 347 -13.11 -1.37 -17.37
CA GLY A 347 -11.79 -1.98 -17.56
C GLY A 347 -10.74 -1.36 -16.65
N ILE A 348 -10.04 -2.21 -15.89
CA ILE A 348 -8.96 -1.81 -14.98
C ILE A 348 -7.71 -2.64 -15.33
N SER A 349 -6.62 -1.99 -15.74
CA SER A 349 -5.39 -2.69 -16.16
C SER A 349 -4.21 -2.45 -15.21
N TYR A 350 -3.50 -3.52 -14.85
CA TYR A 350 -2.28 -3.47 -14.04
C TYR A 350 -1.04 -3.31 -14.93
N ILE A 351 -0.18 -2.32 -14.65
CA ILE A 351 1.10 -2.13 -15.38
C ILE A 351 2.08 -3.25 -15.03
N GLY A 352 2.33 -4.16 -15.98
CA GLY A 352 3.20 -5.32 -15.83
C GLY A 352 2.71 -6.56 -16.60
N ASN A 353 3.60 -7.54 -16.78
CA ASN A 353 3.27 -8.90 -17.17
C ASN A 353 3.10 -9.80 -15.94
N THR A 354 1.90 -9.87 -15.38
CA THR A 354 1.51 -10.79 -14.29
C THR A 354 1.40 -12.27 -14.68
N MET A 355 1.95 -12.69 -15.84
CA MET A 355 2.41 -14.08 -16.05
C MET A 355 3.76 -14.34 -15.37
N THR A 356 4.60 -13.31 -15.19
CA THR A 356 5.94 -13.38 -14.61
C THR A 356 6.09 -12.55 -13.33
N LEU A 357 5.25 -11.53 -13.15
CA LEU A 357 5.22 -10.62 -11.99
C LEU A 357 4.18 -11.05 -10.92
N LYS A 358 4.59 -11.09 -9.65
CA LYS A 358 3.70 -11.10 -8.47
C LYS A 358 3.06 -9.70 -8.38
N PRO A 359 1.73 -9.52 -8.50
CA PRO A 359 1.10 -8.22 -8.29
C PRO A 359 1.26 -7.80 -6.83
N THR A 360 1.58 -6.53 -6.58
CA THR A 360 1.80 -5.99 -5.23
C THR A 360 0.49 -5.79 -4.47
N ARG A 361 0.55 -5.76 -3.13
CA ARG A 361 -0.62 -5.46 -2.30
C ARG A 361 -1.18 -4.07 -2.60
N ALA A 362 -0.33 -3.07 -2.76
CA ALA A 362 -0.73 -1.71 -3.14
C ALA A 362 -1.50 -1.67 -4.48
N GLY A 363 -1.03 -2.37 -5.51
CA GLY A 363 -1.73 -2.46 -6.79
C GLY A 363 -3.06 -3.24 -6.72
N LEU A 364 -3.13 -4.30 -5.90
CA LEU A 364 -4.38 -5.05 -5.66
C LEU A 364 -5.43 -4.18 -4.94
N GLU A 365 -5.02 -3.46 -3.89
CA GLU A 365 -5.90 -2.54 -3.16
C GLU A 365 -6.34 -1.36 -4.03
N ALA A 366 -5.46 -0.82 -4.87
CA ALA A 366 -5.80 0.23 -5.83
C ALA A 366 -6.85 -0.24 -6.86
N ILE A 367 -6.76 -1.48 -7.37
CA ILE A 367 -7.83 -2.08 -8.18
C ILE A 367 -9.13 -2.19 -7.36
N SER A 368 -9.07 -2.71 -6.14
CA SER A 368 -10.24 -2.86 -5.27
C SER A 368 -10.89 -1.53 -4.89
N ARG A 369 -10.11 -0.46 -4.67
CA ARG A 369 -10.57 0.92 -4.47
C ARG A 369 -11.39 1.43 -5.66
N VAL A 370 -10.90 1.23 -6.89
CA VAL A 370 -11.63 1.58 -8.12
C VAL A 370 -12.92 0.77 -8.24
N VAL A 371 -12.88 -0.55 -7.99
CA VAL A 371 -14.07 -1.42 -8.04
C VAL A 371 -15.11 -0.96 -7.01
N ALA A 372 -14.74 -0.80 -5.74
CA ALA A 372 -15.63 -0.39 -4.66
C ALA A 372 -16.29 0.96 -4.97
N TRP A 373 -15.50 1.95 -5.38
CA TRP A 373 -15.99 3.28 -5.73
C TRP A 373 -16.91 3.28 -6.94
N LYS A 374 -16.54 2.63 -8.05
CA LYS A 374 -17.39 2.56 -9.25
C LYS A 374 -18.65 1.73 -9.00
N PHE A 375 -18.61 0.68 -8.19
CA PHE A 375 -19.80 -0.13 -7.85
C PHE A 375 -20.73 0.59 -6.87
N GLY A 376 -20.18 1.41 -5.96
CA GLY A 376 -20.95 2.29 -5.08
C GLY A 376 -21.77 3.37 -5.82
N MET A 377 -21.37 3.76 -7.04
CA MET A 377 -22.17 4.66 -7.91
C MET A 377 -23.49 4.03 -8.39
N TYR A 378 -23.56 2.69 -8.43
CA TYR A 378 -24.70 1.93 -8.99
C TYR A 378 -25.34 0.97 -7.97
N GLY A 379 -24.94 1.04 -6.69
CA GLY A 379 -25.48 0.19 -5.61
C GLY A 379 -25.12 -1.29 -5.75
N ILE A 380 -23.92 -1.61 -6.26
CA ILE A 380 -23.52 -2.97 -6.63
C ILE A 380 -22.64 -3.62 -5.55
N SER A 381 -22.91 -4.90 -5.25
CA SER A 381 -22.06 -5.75 -4.40
C SER A 381 -20.95 -6.43 -5.22
N PRO A 382 -19.65 -6.21 -4.92
CA PRO A 382 -18.53 -6.80 -5.67
C PRO A 382 -18.41 -8.33 -5.58
N SER A 383 -18.88 -8.92 -4.48
CA SER A 383 -18.90 -10.38 -4.26
C SER A 383 -20.05 -11.10 -4.96
N SER A 384 -20.98 -10.36 -5.59
CA SER A 384 -22.13 -10.93 -6.31
C SER A 384 -21.81 -11.33 -7.76
N ASN A 385 -22.69 -12.14 -8.35
CA ASN A 385 -22.66 -12.49 -9.78
C ASN A 385 -23.47 -11.50 -10.63
N VAL A 386 -23.25 -11.56 -11.95
CA VAL A 386 -23.90 -10.77 -12.99
C VAL A 386 -24.11 -11.63 -14.24
N THR A 387 -25.16 -11.37 -14.99
CA THR A 387 -25.33 -11.87 -16.36
C THR A 387 -25.07 -10.74 -17.34
N LEU A 388 -24.16 -10.95 -18.30
CA LEU A 388 -23.82 -10.03 -19.37
C LEU A 388 -24.22 -10.64 -20.72
N VAL A 389 -24.48 -9.80 -21.72
CA VAL A 389 -24.82 -10.21 -23.10
C VAL A 389 -23.66 -9.81 -24.01
N SER A 390 -23.22 -10.72 -24.88
CA SER A 390 -22.17 -10.43 -25.85
C SER A 390 -22.69 -9.52 -26.96
N GLY A 391 -21.96 -8.43 -27.23
CA GLY A 391 -22.23 -7.48 -28.31
C GLY A 391 -21.48 -7.76 -29.62
N SER A 392 -20.66 -8.82 -29.69
CA SER A 392 -19.77 -9.09 -30.83
C SER A 392 -19.83 -10.55 -31.30
N PRO A 393 -19.59 -10.84 -32.60
CA PRO A 393 -19.47 -12.18 -33.14
C PRO A 393 -18.51 -13.12 -32.39
N LEU A 394 -18.84 -14.40 -32.38
CA LEU A 394 -18.00 -15.46 -31.81
C LEU A 394 -16.66 -15.54 -32.55
N GLY A 395 -15.55 -15.48 -31.80
CA GLY A 395 -14.19 -15.60 -32.31
C GLY A 395 -13.54 -14.29 -32.77
N GLN A 396 -14.29 -13.19 -32.91
CA GLN A 396 -13.71 -11.86 -33.13
C GLN A 396 -12.85 -11.50 -31.91
N ASP A 397 -11.59 -11.15 -32.13
CA ASP A 397 -10.59 -10.79 -31.11
C ASP A 397 -10.56 -11.77 -29.92
N GLY A 398 -10.80 -13.05 -30.22
CA GLY A 398 -10.83 -14.13 -29.24
C GLY A 398 -12.11 -14.25 -28.39
N ASN A 399 -13.13 -13.43 -28.60
CA ASN A 399 -14.42 -13.50 -27.90
C ASN A 399 -15.01 -14.93 -27.94
N LYS A 400 -15.37 -15.48 -26.76
CA LYS A 400 -15.87 -16.86 -26.59
C LYS A 400 -17.40 -16.99 -26.59
N VAL A 401 -18.14 -15.88 -26.63
CA VAL A 401 -19.60 -15.85 -26.49
C VAL A 401 -20.22 -15.22 -27.73
N ALA A 402 -21.12 -15.94 -28.41
CA ALA A 402 -21.70 -15.44 -29.65
C ALA A 402 -22.60 -14.21 -29.43
N GLU A 403 -22.67 -13.34 -30.43
CA GLU A 403 -23.47 -12.11 -30.41
C GLU A 403 -24.91 -12.38 -29.97
N GLY A 404 -25.38 -11.67 -28.95
CA GLY A 404 -26.70 -11.84 -28.34
C GLY A 404 -26.84 -13.01 -27.35
N GLU A 405 -25.85 -13.90 -27.23
CA GLU A 405 -25.81 -14.90 -26.15
C GLU A 405 -25.41 -14.26 -24.81
N SER A 406 -25.77 -14.93 -23.71
CA SER A 406 -25.56 -14.42 -22.35
C SER A 406 -24.65 -15.33 -21.54
N ILE A 407 -23.71 -14.74 -20.79
CA ILE A 407 -22.82 -15.42 -19.85
C ILE A 407 -23.04 -14.90 -18.43
N THR A 408 -22.94 -15.78 -17.43
CA THR A 408 -23.02 -15.40 -16.01
C THR A 408 -21.67 -15.56 -15.34
N LEU A 409 -21.16 -14.47 -14.76
CA LEU A 409 -19.82 -14.34 -14.18
C LEU A 409 -19.89 -13.70 -12.78
N PRO A 410 -18.85 -13.81 -11.95
CA PRO A 410 -18.65 -12.91 -10.81
C PRO A 410 -18.49 -11.46 -11.30
N ARG A 411 -18.91 -10.46 -10.52
CA ARG A 411 -18.87 -9.05 -10.97
C ARG A 411 -17.48 -8.45 -11.13
N VAL A 412 -16.46 -9.01 -10.51
CA VAL A 412 -15.06 -8.72 -10.84
C VAL A 412 -14.50 -9.97 -11.50
N PHE A 413 -14.10 -9.90 -12.77
CA PHE A 413 -13.62 -11.05 -13.54
C PHE A 413 -12.39 -10.68 -14.38
N GLY A 414 -11.68 -11.68 -14.90
CA GLY A 414 -10.50 -11.46 -15.74
C GLY A 414 -10.88 -11.52 -17.22
N HIS A 415 -10.23 -10.74 -18.07
CA HIS A 415 -10.50 -10.75 -19.53
C HIS A 415 -10.40 -12.16 -20.17
N ARG A 416 -9.61 -13.09 -19.60
CA ARG A 416 -9.61 -14.50 -20.01
C ARG A 416 -10.90 -15.28 -19.74
N ASP A 417 -11.86 -14.76 -18.98
CA ASP A 417 -13.15 -15.40 -18.72
C ASP A 417 -14.10 -15.24 -19.92
N THR A 418 -14.05 -14.08 -20.58
CA THR A 418 -14.81 -13.72 -21.79
C THR A 418 -14.06 -14.05 -23.08
N ASN A 419 -12.76 -13.71 -23.18
CA ASN A 419 -12.02 -13.76 -24.45
C ASN A 419 -10.77 -14.65 -24.38
N ALA A 420 -10.23 -15.06 -25.53
CA ALA A 420 -9.09 -15.97 -25.69
C ALA A 420 -7.74 -15.24 -25.51
N THR A 421 -7.50 -14.75 -24.29
CA THR A 421 -6.32 -13.93 -23.94
C THR A 421 -5.54 -14.52 -22.75
N LEU A 422 -4.30 -14.06 -22.57
CA LEU A 422 -3.54 -14.29 -21.34
C LEU A 422 -3.91 -13.30 -20.22
N CYS A 423 -4.56 -12.17 -20.53
CA CYS A 423 -4.97 -11.17 -19.54
C CYS A 423 -5.90 -11.78 -18.46
N PRO A 424 -5.79 -11.41 -17.17
CA PRO A 424 -4.86 -10.46 -16.56
C PRO A 424 -3.56 -11.11 -16.04
N GLY A 425 -3.08 -12.17 -16.68
CA GLY A 425 -1.94 -12.95 -16.19
C GLY A 425 -2.29 -13.89 -15.03
N ASP A 426 -1.58 -15.01 -14.90
CA ASP A 426 -1.92 -16.07 -13.94
C ASP A 426 -1.88 -15.60 -12.47
N ALA A 427 -0.90 -14.77 -12.10
CA ALA A 427 -0.72 -14.33 -10.72
C ALA A 427 -1.82 -13.37 -10.23
N LEU A 428 -2.29 -12.47 -11.11
CA LEU A 428 -3.37 -11.52 -10.81
C LEU A 428 -4.77 -12.15 -11.03
N TYR A 429 -4.91 -13.06 -11.99
CA TYR A 429 -6.12 -13.88 -12.13
C TYR A 429 -6.39 -14.70 -10.84
N GLY A 430 -5.35 -15.29 -10.24
CA GLY A 430 -5.44 -15.98 -8.95
C GLY A 430 -5.85 -15.08 -7.77
N LYS A 431 -5.76 -13.76 -7.91
CA LYS A 431 -6.16 -12.77 -6.88
C LYS A 431 -7.57 -12.19 -7.12
N LEU A 432 -8.28 -12.55 -8.19
CA LEU A 432 -9.67 -12.11 -8.44
C LEU A 432 -10.66 -12.36 -7.27
N PRO A 433 -10.57 -13.46 -6.48
CA PRO A 433 -11.40 -13.61 -5.27
C PRO A 433 -11.06 -12.55 -4.22
N LEU A 434 -9.77 -12.35 -3.91
CA LEU A 434 -9.32 -11.33 -2.95
C LEU A 434 -9.74 -9.93 -3.38
N LEU A 435 -9.66 -9.61 -4.68
CA LEU A 435 -10.12 -8.31 -5.21
C LEU A 435 -11.62 -8.07 -4.96
N ARG A 436 -12.46 -9.12 -4.93
CA ARG A 436 -13.89 -9.00 -4.59
C ARG A 436 -14.11 -8.84 -3.08
N THR A 437 -13.33 -9.55 -2.25
CA THR A 437 -13.35 -9.37 -0.79
C THR A 437 -12.96 -7.94 -0.45
N LEU A 438 -11.76 -7.51 -0.85
CA LEU A 438 -11.24 -6.15 -0.61
C LEU A 438 -12.14 -5.05 -1.20
N ALA A 439 -12.79 -5.26 -2.35
CA ALA A 439 -13.72 -4.26 -2.87
C ALA A 439 -15.05 -4.21 -2.10
N ALA A 440 -15.43 -5.31 -1.41
CA ALA A 440 -16.63 -5.37 -0.59
C ALA A 440 -16.38 -4.89 0.85
N SER A 441 -15.16 -5.07 1.37
CA SER A 441 -14.67 -4.51 2.63
C SER A 441 -14.81 -2.98 2.64
N PRO A 442 -15.53 -2.40 3.62
CA PRO A 442 -15.57 -0.96 3.83
C PRO A 442 -14.26 -0.43 4.39
N GLY A 443 -14.19 0.88 4.56
CA GLY A 443 -12.96 1.59 4.93
C GLY A 443 -11.89 1.64 3.83
N VAL A 444 -11.96 0.77 2.80
CA VAL A 444 -10.97 0.64 1.72
C VAL A 444 -10.74 1.93 0.90
N SER A 445 -11.64 2.92 0.97
CA SER A 445 -11.41 4.25 0.37
C SER A 445 -10.76 5.30 1.28
N HIS A 446 -10.54 5.02 2.58
CA HIS A 446 -9.72 5.89 3.44
C HIS A 446 -8.24 5.74 3.11
N ALA A 447 -7.37 6.55 3.73
CA ALA A 447 -6.00 6.79 3.29
C ALA A 447 -5.20 5.53 2.90
N LEU A 448 -4.29 5.67 1.93
CA LEU A 448 -3.24 4.67 1.71
C LEU A 448 -2.19 4.81 2.81
N THR A 449 -2.48 4.25 3.99
CA THR A 449 -1.43 3.91 4.95
C THR A 449 -1.65 2.53 5.54
N ARG A 450 -0.82 1.60 5.08
CA ARG A 450 -0.10 0.66 5.97
C ARG A 450 0.80 1.47 6.91
N SER A 451 1.38 0.81 7.90
CA SER A 451 2.64 1.24 8.51
C SER A 451 3.82 1.02 7.54
N ASP A 452 3.69 1.51 6.31
CA ASP A 452 4.68 1.36 5.23
C ASP A 452 5.43 2.70 5.17
N PHE A 453 6.39 2.88 6.08
CA PHE A 453 7.16 4.11 6.16
C PHE A 453 8.14 4.15 4.99
N ASP A 454 8.90 3.06 4.80
CA ASP A 454 9.93 2.95 3.77
C ASP A 454 9.37 3.11 2.35
N GLY A 455 8.13 2.66 2.13
CA GLY A 455 7.47 2.73 0.83
C GLY A 455 7.84 1.56 -0.07
N ASP A 456 7.80 0.33 0.45
CA ASP A 456 8.05 -0.89 -0.33
C ASP A 456 6.83 -1.79 -0.58
N GLY A 457 5.70 -1.47 0.06
CA GLY A 457 4.41 -2.15 -0.13
C GLY A 457 4.09 -3.20 0.93
N VAL A 458 4.99 -3.42 1.89
CA VAL A 458 4.83 -4.27 3.08
C VAL A 458 4.66 -3.40 4.35
N THR A 459 4.35 -4.00 5.50
CA THR A 459 4.13 -3.27 6.76
C THR A 459 5.37 -3.33 7.66
N ASP A 460 5.87 -2.16 8.10
CA ASP A 460 7.10 -1.95 8.88
C ASP A 460 6.82 -1.90 10.40
N LEU A 461 6.97 -3.02 11.11
CA LEU A 461 6.70 -3.12 12.55
C LEU A 461 7.47 -2.09 13.40
N VAL A 462 6.77 -1.42 14.31
CA VAL A 462 7.39 -0.51 15.30
C VAL A 462 7.44 -1.13 16.70
N ALA A 463 8.64 -1.30 17.24
CA ALA A 463 8.89 -1.83 18.57
C ALA A 463 9.47 -0.77 19.52
N GLY A 464 8.65 -0.30 20.47
CA GLY A 464 9.05 0.66 21.50
C GLY A 464 9.83 0.03 22.65
N THR A 465 10.69 0.85 23.28
CA THR A 465 11.54 0.53 24.45
C THR A 465 11.60 1.75 25.39
N PRO A 466 10.46 2.20 25.95
CA PRO A 466 10.36 3.49 26.65
C PRO A 466 11.21 3.57 27.93
N GLN A 467 11.64 2.45 28.50
CA GLN A 467 12.49 2.42 29.70
C GLN A 467 13.98 2.74 29.42
N THR A 468 14.39 2.74 28.15
CA THR A 468 15.76 3.06 27.71
C THR A 468 16.27 4.37 28.32
N GLY A 469 17.55 4.40 28.70
CA GLY A 469 18.22 5.62 29.12
C GLY A 469 17.75 6.20 30.47
N SER A 470 17.20 5.36 31.36
CA SER A 470 16.48 5.80 32.57
C SER A 470 15.18 6.53 32.25
N GLY A 471 14.34 5.89 31.41
CA GLY A 471 13.03 6.40 31.05
C GLY A 471 13.02 7.54 30.03
N ALA A 472 14.14 7.81 29.36
CA ALA A 472 14.16 8.70 28.18
C ALA A 472 13.38 8.07 27.02
N GLY A 473 13.61 6.78 26.81
CA GLY A 473 12.93 5.98 25.79
C GLY A 473 13.59 6.01 24.41
N SER A 474 13.22 5.00 23.63
CA SER A 474 13.59 4.85 22.22
C SER A 474 12.60 3.88 21.56
N LEU A 475 12.52 3.88 20.24
CA LEU A 475 11.84 2.83 19.48
C LEU A 475 12.74 2.29 18.37
N THR A 476 12.41 1.12 17.84
CA THR A 476 13.01 0.56 16.63
C THR A 476 11.92 0.36 15.59
N VAL A 477 12.08 1.01 14.43
CA VAL A 477 11.28 0.70 13.23
C VAL A 477 11.97 -0.47 12.52
N VAL A 478 11.24 -1.53 12.20
CA VAL A 478 11.76 -2.76 11.61
C VAL A 478 11.03 -3.01 10.28
N PRO A 479 11.65 -2.68 9.14
CA PRO A 479 10.95 -2.74 7.85
C PRO A 479 10.39 -4.12 7.51
N GLY A 480 9.29 -4.15 6.75
CA GLY A 480 8.66 -5.38 6.29
C GLY A 480 9.49 -6.19 5.28
N GLY A 481 9.00 -7.36 4.87
CA GLY A 481 9.61 -8.17 3.82
C GLY A 481 8.87 -9.47 3.49
N ASP A 482 9.15 -10.09 2.34
CA ASP A 482 8.51 -11.34 1.88
C ASP A 482 8.65 -12.56 2.83
N ASP A 483 9.55 -12.49 3.83
CA ASP A 483 9.81 -13.48 4.88
C ASP A 483 9.64 -12.87 6.31
N GLY A 484 8.83 -11.81 6.44
CA GLY A 484 8.60 -11.10 7.71
C GLY A 484 9.60 -9.96 8.02
N PRO A 485 9.56 -9.36 9.23
CA PRO A 485 10.30 -8.13 9.55
C PRO A 485 11.82 -8.25 9.42
N VAL A 486 12.44 -7.33 8.68
CA VAL A 486 13.85 -7.36 8.30
C VAL A 486 14.71 -6.65 9.36
N ALA A 487 15.02 -7.36 10.44
CA ALA A 487 15.84 -6.85 11.57
C ALA A 487 17.14 -6.14 11.14
N SER A 488 17.81 -6.61 10.07
CA SER A 488 19.06 -6.02 9.57
C SER A 488 18.90 -4.68 8.84
N ALA A 489 17.67 -4.29 8.50
CA ALA A 489 17.29 -2.95 8.02
C ALA A 489 16.69 -2.08 9.15
N GLY A 490 16.55 -2.63 10.37
CA GLY A 490 15.93 -1.95 11.50
C GLY A 490 16.68 -0.68 11.94
N ARG A 491 15.91 0.33 12.35
CA ARG A 491 16.41 1.65 12.72
C ARG A 491 15.89 2.08 14.08
N ILE A 492 16.82 2.33 15.01
CA ILE A 492 16.52 2.95 16.30
C ILE A 492 16.26 4.46 16.10
N ILE A 493 15.25 4.99 16.79
CA ILE A 493 14.89 6.41 16.87
C ILE A 493 14.68 6.80 18.35
N ASP A 494 15.24 7.94 18.74
CA ASP A 494 15.13 8.59 20.05
C ASP A 494 15.03 10.11 19.88
N GLN A 495 14.81 10.88 20.94
CA GLN A 495 14.73 12.36 20.86
C GLN A 495 16.06 13.06 20.56
N ASN A 496 17.17 12.32 20.47
CA ASN A 496 18.45 12.83 19.98
C ASN A 496 18.63 12.61 18.46
N SER A 497 17.72 11.87 17.83
CA SER A 497 17.79 11.49 16.42
C SER A 497 17.43 12.66 15.50
N PRO A 498 17.99 12.74 14.27
CA PRO A 498 17.76 13.87 13.38
C PRO A 498 16.28 14.10 13.07
N GLY A 499 15.81 15.33 13.31
CA GLY A 499 14.46 15.77 12.97
C GLY A 499 13.38 15.47 14.02
N VAL A 500 13.69 14.72 15.07
CA VAL A 500 12.75 14.48 16.19
C VAL A 500 12.59 15.78 17.00
N PRO A 501 11.37 16.28 17.25
CA PRO A 501 11.14 17.44 18.10
C PRO A 501 11.32 17.15 19.59
N GLY A 502 11.36 18.20 20.41
CA GLY A 502 11.54 18.10 21.86
C GLY A 502 13.02 18.11 22.27
N SER A 503 13.35 17.47 23.39
CA SER A 503 14.72 17.20 23.81
C SER A 503 14.74 15.99 24.74
N SER A 504 15.75 15.13 24.63
CA SER A 504 15.83 13.90 25.42
C SER A 504 16.22 14.18 26.88
N GLU A 505 15.30 13.94 27.80
CA GLU A 505 15.45 14.04 29.25
C GLU A 505 15.20 12.67 29.92
N SER A 506 15.12 12.60 31.26
CA SER A 506 15.02 11.32 32.00
C SER A 506 13.63 11.17 32.60
N GLY A 507 12.72 10.57 31.84
CA GLY A 507 11.34 10.34 32.25
C GLY A 507 10.30 10.47 31.12
N ASP A 508 10.70 10.98 29.96
CA ASP A 508 9.82 11.28 28.81
C ASP A 508 9.05 10.07 28.28
N LEU A 509 9.63 8.87 28.42
CA LEU A 509 9.11 7.59 27.94
C LEU A 509 8.83 7.62 26.43
N PHE A 510 9.75 8.16 25.62
CA PHE A 510 9.62 8.20 24.16
C PHE A 510 9.41 6.80 23.58
N GLY A 511 8.34 6.63 22.80
CA GLY A 511 7.93 5.35 22.24
C GLY A 511 6.97 4.53 23.11
N ALA A 512 6.46 5.08 24.23
CA ALA A 512 5.50 4.39 25.12
C ALA A 512 4.12 4.14 24.50
N SER A 513 3.80 4.80 23.39
CA SER A 513 2.69 4.46 22.51
C SER A 513 3.02 4.96 21.11
N ASN A 514 2.69 4.17 20.08
CA ASN A 514 3.05 4.46 18.70
C ASN A 514 1.83 4.20 17.79
N ALA A 515 1.67 5.02 16.76
CA ALA A 515 0.64 4.89 15.73
C ALA A 515 1.21 5.39 14.38
N TYR A 516 0.46 5.22 13.29
CA TYR A 516 0.94 5.46 11.93
C TYR A 516 -0.18 6.04 11.04
N GLY A 517 0.18 6.83 10.04
CA GLY A 517 -0.79 7.36 9.06
C GLY A 517 -0.17 8.43 8.18
N ASP A 518 -0.80 8.76 7.05
CA ASP A 518 -0.34 9.86 6.19
C ASP A 518 -0.72 11.21 6.80
N VAL A 519 0.04 11.65 7.82
CA VAL A 519 -0.22 12.88 8.57
C VAL A 519 0.13 14.11 7.73
N ASN A 520 1.13 14.01 6.86
CA ASN A 520 1.59 15.14 6.05
C ASN A 520 0.82 15.30 4.74
N GLY A 521 0.31 14.22 4.14
CA GLY A 521 -0.46 14.19 2.90
C GLY A 521 0.39 13.91 1.64
N ASP A 522 1.44 13.09 1.74
CA ASP A 522 2.31 12.71 0.61
C ASP A 522 2.29 11.21 0.25
N GLY A 523 1.48 10.41 0.96
CA GLY A 523 1.18 9.01 0.66
C GLY A 523 2.15 7.98 1.25
N TYR A 524 3.08 8.39 2.11
CA TYR A 524 3.88 7.48 2.93
C TYR A 524 3.24 7.27 4.31
N GLY A 525 3.68 6.23 5.03
CA GLY A 525 3.49 6.19 6.48
C GLY A 525 4.27 7.31 7.16
N ASP A 526 3.61 8.09 8.02
CA ASP A 526 4.26 8.91 9.05
C ASP A 526 4.10 8.25 10.42
N LEU A 527 5.18 8.24 11.22
CA LEU A 527 5.23 7.59 12.53
C LEU A 527 4.87 8.57 13.65
N VAL A 528 3.74 8.32 14.32
CA VAL A 528 3.24 9.08 15.47
C VAL A 528 3.71 8.43 16.77
N ILE A 529 4.37 9.20 17.64
CA ILE A 529 5.12 8.72 18.81
C ILE A 529 4.68 9.49 20.06
N GLY A 530 4.22 8.77 21.08
CA GLY A 530 3.91 9.32 22.39
C GLY A 530 5.16 9.49 23.28
N SER A 531 5.18 10.56 24.08
CA SER A 531 6.21 10.84 25.08
C SER A 531 5.55 11.42 26.35
N PRO A 532 4.88 10.59 27.16
CA PRO A 532 4.01 11.04 28.26
C PRO A 532 4.73 11.62 29.49
N GLY A 533 6.06 11.67 29.49
CA GLY A 533 6.83 12.40 30.51
C GLY A 533 7.27 13.81 30.09
N GLU A 534 7.22 14.18 28.81
CA GLU A 534 7.88 15.40 28.30
C GLU A 534 7.56 16.65 29.13
N ASP A 535 8.60 17.27 29.69
CA ASP A 535 8.54 18.56 30.37
C ASP A 535 8.34 19.71 29.36
N ASP A 536 7.37 20.58 29.62
CA ASP A 536 7.07 21.69 28.72
C ASP A 536 8.09 22.83 28.84
N THR A 537 8.36 23.51 27.72
CA THR A 537 9.29 24.66 27.64
C THR A 537 8.88 25.91 28.46
N SER A 538 7.74 25.88 29.16
CA SER A 538 7.31 26.89 30.14
C SER A 538 7.35 26.42 31.60
N GLY A 539 7.85 25.22 31.88
CA GLY A 539 8.11 24.69 33.22
C GLY A 539 7.01 23.79 33.82
N HIS A 540 6.11 23.24 32.99
CA HIS A 540 5.12 22.26 33.42
C HIS A 540 5.68 20.84 33.22
N ALA A 541 6.06 20.20 34.33
CA ALA A 541 6.61 18.85 34.29
C ALA A 541 5.56 17.79 33.91
N ASP A 542 5.95 16.66 33.31
CA ASP A 542 5.02 15.60 32.88
C ASP A 542 3.88 16.12 31.97
N SER A 543 4.13 17.13 31.13
CA SER A 543 3.10 17.71 30.26
C SER A 543 2.71 16.77 29.12
N GLY A 544 3.70 16.02 28.62
CA GLY A 544 3.57 15.05 27.56
C GLY A 544 3.57 15.68 26.16
N LEU A 545 4.19 14.97 25.22
CA LEU A 545 4.33 15.36 23.81
C LEU A 545 3.89 14.22 22.90
N ILE A 546 3.48 14.59 21.69
CA ILE A 546 3.36 13.68 20.56
C ILE A 546 4.33 14.17 19.48
N SER A 547 5.29 13.34 19.09
CA SER A 547 6.12 13.58 17.91
C SER A 547 5.51 12.88 16.70
N VAL A 548 5.67 13.44 15.50
CA VAL A 548 5.33 12.79 14.24
C VAL A 548 6.56 12.85 13.34
N MET A 549 7.03 11.71 12.88
CA MET A 549 8.21 11.57 12.02
C MET A 549 7.78 11.18 10.61
N TYR A 550 8.14 12.01 9.62
CA TYR A 550 7.61 11.89 8.27
C TYR A 550 8.32 10.82 7.43
N GLY A 551 7.54 10.08 6.65
CA GLY A 551 8.04 9.08 5.70
C GLY A 551 8.81 9.68 4.51
N PRO A 552 9.47 8.85 3.68
CA PRO A 552 10.04 7.56 4.06
C PRO A 552 11.34 7.70 4.87
N ALA A 553 11.83 8.93 5.04
CA ALA A 553 13.16 9.17 5.59
C ALA A 553 13.20 9.21 7.13
N LEU A 554 12.05 9.33 7.81
CA LEU A 554 11.89 9.42 9.27
C LEU A 554 12.94 10.34 9.93
N ASN A 555 13.27 11.45 9.28
CA ASN A 555 14.36 12.37 9.68
C ASN A 555 13.96 13.86 9.62
N THR A 556 12.67 14.11 9.42
CA THR A 556 11.98 15.38 9.59
C THR A 556 10.62 15.07 10.22
N GLY A 557 9.96 16.07 10.79
CA GLY A 557 8.74 15.82 11.55
C GLY A 557 8.08 17.07 12.10
N THR A 558 6.99 16.87 12.82
CA THR A 558 6.27 17.89 13.60
C THR A 558 5.97 17.36 15.00
N SER A 559 5.43 18.19 15.89
CA SER A 559 4.95 17.72 17.20
C SER A 559 3.68 18.44 17.64
N TYR A 560 2.84 17.71 18.36
CA TYR A 560 1.60 18.17 18.95
C TYR A 560 1.69 18.14 20.47
N GLY A 561 1.23 19.22 21.10
CA GLY A 561 1.31 19.42 22.55
C GLY A 561 0.07 20.15 23.07
N THR A 562 -0.20 20.03 24.38
CA THR A 562 -1.40 20.60 25.01
C THR A 562 -1.52 22.11 24.78
N ALA A 563 -2.70 22.60 24.41
CA ALA A 563 -2.93 24.02 24.14
C ALA A 563 -2.63 24.91 25.37
N THR A 564 -1.94 26.04 25.16
CA THR A 564 -1.42 26.90 26.25
C THR A 564 -2.47 27.39 27.24
N ALA A 565 -3.73 27.56 26.81
CA ALA A 565 -4.83 27.97 27.69
C ALA A 565 -5.30 26.88 28.67
N THR A 566 -4.89 25.63 28.46
CA THR A 566 -5.26 24.43 29.22
C THR A 566 -4.05 23.51 29.45
N ARG A 567 -2.83 24.06 29.45
CA ARG A 567 -1.59 23.32 29.79
C ARG A 567 -1.43 23.26 31.31
N ALA A 568 -1.03 22.10 31.82
CA ALA A 568 -0.77 21.84 33.23
C ALA A 568 0.40 20.85 33.36
N ALA A 569 0.92 20.70 34.58
CA ALA A 569 1.89 19.66 34.90
C ALA A 569 1.16 18.34 35.21
N GLY A 570 1.75 17.20 34.85
CA GLY A 570 1.15 15.88 35.08
C GLY A 570 0.03 15.51 34.10
N GLU A 571 -0.09 16.19 32.96
CA GLU A 571 -1.09 15.94 31.91
C GLU A 571 -0.89 14.59 31.20
N LYS A 572 0.38 14.27 30.89
CA LYS A 572 0.81 13.02 30.24
C LYS A 572 0.16 12.75 28.88
N LEU A 573 0.04 13.80 28.06
CA LEU A 573 -0.31 13.66 26.63
C LEU A 573 0.65 12.68 25.94
N GLY A 574 0.15 11.84 25.03
CA GLY A 574 0.96 10.78 24.42
C GLY A 574 0.98 9.46 25.22
N THR A 575 0.23 9.34 26.33
CA THR A 575 0.11 8.06 27.06
C THR A 575 -0.45 6.95 26.17
N SER A 576 -1.42 7.29 25.32
CA SER A 576 -1.80 6.48 24.17
C SER A 576 -2.13 7.40 23.00
N VAL A 577 -1.66 7.04 21.81
CA VAL A 577 -1.86 7.76 20.55
C VAL A 577 -2.61 6.89 19.55
N ALA A 578 -3.34 7.52 18.63
CA ALA A 578 -3.96 6.88 17.48
C ALA A 578 -4.06 7.89 16.32
N THR A 579 -4.43 7.39 15.16
CA THR A 579 -4.54 8.12 13.89
C THR A 579 -5.87 7.78 13.21
N GLY A 580 -6.32 8.67 12.33
CA GLY A 580 -7.46 8.41 11.47
C GLY A 580 -7.85 9.67 10.69
N ASP A 581 -8.46 9.50 9.52
CA ASP A 581 -9.05 10.62 8.78
C ASP A 581 -10.42 10.96 9.41
N PHE A 582 -10.40 11.80 10.46
CA PHE A 582 -11.61 12.14 11.22
C PHE A 582 -12.47 13.20 10.52
N ASN A 583 -11.93 13.89 9.51
CA ASN A 583 -12.55 15.03 8.81
C ASN A 583 -12.88 14.76 7.31
N ALA A 584 -12.39 13.65 6.76
CA ALA A 584 -12.45 13.25 5.35
C ALA A 584 -11.73 14.21 4.37
N ASP A 585 -10.63 14.86 4.80
CA ASP A 585 -9.81 15.74 3.97
C ASP A 585 -8.72 15.00 3.15
N GLY A 586 -8.48 13.73 3.48
CA GLY A 586 -7.50 12.86 2.82
C GLY A 586 -6.19 12.68 3.59
N LYS A 587 -6.03 13.31 4.77
CA LYS A 587 -4.90 13.08 5.69
C LYS A 587 -5.31 12.27 6.92
N SER A 588 -4.29 11.77 7.63
CA SER A 588 -4.46 11.23 8.98
C SER A 588 -4.36 12.33 10.03
N ASP A 589 -5.45 12.61 10.71
CA ASP A 589 -5.45 13.40 11.93
C ASP A 589 -4.80 12.62 13.08
N VAL A 590 -4.22 13.33 14.05
CA VAL A 590 -3.58 12.72 15.22
C VAL A 590 -4.47 12.83 16.45
N PHE A 591 -4.66 11.71 17.14
CA PHE A 591 -5.43 11.63 18.38
C PHE A 591 -4.55 11.16 19.55
N SER A 592 -4.84 11.65 20.76
CA SER A 592 -4.21 11.13 21.98
C SER A 592 -5.04 11.33 23.24
N VAL A 593 -4.78 10.49 24.23
CA VAL A 593 -5.34 10.58 25.58
C VAL A 593 -4.28 11.04 26.59
N ALA A 594 -4.70 11.95 27.46
CA ALA A 594 -3.92 12.55 28.53
C ALA A 594 -4.58 12.16 29.87
N PRO A 595 -4.07 11.16 30.60
CA PRO A 595 -4.70 10.61 31.80
C PRO A 595 -4.56 11.49 33.05
N GLY A 596 -3.81 12.60 32.96
CA GLY A 596 -3.49 13.53 34.04
C GLY A 596 -4.68 14.20 34.72
N GLU A 597 -4.43 15.14 35.62
CA GLU A 597 -5.50 15.82 36.37
C GLU A 597 -5.91 17.17 35.75
N PRO A 598 -7.08 17.29 35.08
CA PRO A 598 -8.13 16.28 34.83
C PRO A 598 -7.99 15.50 33.50
N GLY A 599 -8.47 14.26 33.47
CA GLY A 599 -8.27 13.36 32.32
C GLY A 599 -8.94 13.86 31.03
N ARG A 600 -8.15 14.04 29.96
CA ARG A 600 -8.56 14.62 28.67
C ARG A 600 -8.24 13.74 27.46
N TRP A 601 -8.93 14.03 26.37
CA TRP A 601 -8.60 13.59 25.02
C TRP A 601 -8.29 14.81 24.14
N TRP A 602 -7.46 14.59 23.13
CA TRP A 602 -6.96 15.59 22.19
C TRP A 602 -7.02 15.03 20.76
N SER A 603 -7.43 15.87 19.82
CA SER A 603 -7.47 15.61 18.38
C SER A 603 -6.83 16.80 17.68
N TYR A 604 -5.89 16.53 16.77
CA TYR A 604 -5.13 17.52 16.02
C TYR A 604 -5.40 17.30 14.54
N ASP A 605 -6.07 18.27 13.93
CA ASP A 605 -6.36 18.35 12.50
C ASP A 605 -5.05 18.56 11.73
N SER A 606 -4.69 17.62 10.85
CA SER A 606 -3.42 17.61 10.11
C SER A 606 -3.45 18.43 8.81
N GLY A 607 -4.63 18.83 8.36
CA GLY A 607 -4.83 19.75 7.24
C GLY A 607 -4.69 21.23 7.64
N THR A 608 -5.17 21.58 8.84
CA THR A 608 -5.27 22.97 9.32
C THR A 608 -4.41 23.28 10.55
N GLY A 609 -3.93 22.27 11.28
CA GLY A 609 -3.22 22.42 12.56
C GLY A 609 -4.14 22.76 13.74
N ALA A 610 -5.46 22.62 13.60
CA ALA A 610 -6.42 22.94 14.67
C ALA A 610 -6.45 21.85 15.75
N ALA A 611 -6.37 22.25 17.02
CA ALA A 611 -6.46 21.34 18.16
C ALA A 611 -7.85 21.38 18.81
N THR A 612 -8.57 20.26 18.76
CA THR A 612 -9.81 20.01 19.51
C THR A 612 -9.52 19.15 20.73
N SER A 613 -10.16 19.43 21.87
CA SER A 613 -9.97 18.64 23.09
C SER A 613 -11.21 18.59 23.96
N GLY A 614 -11.27 17.59 24.84
CA GLY A 614 -12.37 17.44 25.78
C GLY A 614 -12.02 16.52 26.96
N TYR A 615 -12.92 16.45 27.92
CA TYR A 615 -12.76 15.62 29.11
C TYR A 615 -13.24 14.18 28.86
N LEU A 616 -12.52 13.20 29.40
CA LEU A 616 -12.87 11.78 29.29
C LEU A 616 -14.15 11.46 30.08
N ASN A 617 -14.23 11.92 31.33
CA ASN A 617 -15.37 11.69 32.23
C ASN A 617 -16.51 12.73 32.03
N THR A 618 -17.65 12.51 32.68
CA THR A 618 -18.82 13.42 32.67
C THR A 618 -19.02 14.16 34.00
N THR A 619 -18.45 13.68 35.10
CA THR A 619 -18.41 14.38 36.40
C THR A 619 -17.36 15.51 36.39
N ALA A 620 -17.59 16.57 37.16
CA ALA A 620 -16.87 17.85 37.04
C ALA A 620 -15.38 17.84 37.48
N TYR A 621 -14.50 17.53 36.54
CA TYR A 621 -13.34 18.36 36.14
C TYR A 621 -12.09 18.53 37.04
N THR A 622 -11.84 17.71 38.07
CA THR A 622 -10.52 17.70 38.77
C THR A 622 -10.07 16.29 39.19
N ALA A 623 -9.88 15.37 38.25
CA ALA A 623 -9.35 14.04 38.59
C ALA A 623 -8.60 13.37 37.41
N ALA A 624 -7.47 12.75 37.74
CA ALA A 624 -6.78 11.79 36.88
C ALA A 624 -7.60 10.52 36.64
N VAL A 625 -7.29 9.81 35.56
CA VAL A 625 -7.82 8.48 35.21
C VAL A 625 -6.69 7.45 35.16
N SER A 626 -6.99 6.19 34.87
CA SER A 626 -5.94 5.17 34.63
C SER A 626 -6.29 4.29 33.44
N TYR A 627 -5.29 3.59 32.89
CA TYR A 627 -5.44 2.72 31.71
C TYR A 627 -6.19 3.39 30.56
N ALA A 628 -5.80 4.64 30.26
CA ALA A 628 -6.34 5.38 29.14
C ALA A 628 -5.70 4.85 27.86
N ALA A 629 -6.49 4.21 27.00
CA ALA A 629 -6.06 3.75 25.68
C ALA A 629 -7.16 3.98 24.64
N VAL A 630 -6.76 4.24 23.40
CA VAL A 630 -7.63 4.52 22.25
C VAL A 630 -7.51 3.44 21.17
N ALA A 631 -8.61 3.20 20.44
CA ALA A 631 -8.61 2.62 19.10
C ALA A 631 -9.47 3.48 18.16
N THR A 632 -9.16 3.44 16.87
CA THR A 632 -9.86 4.17 15.79
C THR A 632 -10.38 3.21 14.72
N GLY A 633 -11.43 3.62 14.02
CA GLY A 633 -12.14 2.82 13.00
C GLY A 633 -13.46 3.49 12.62
N ASP A 634 -14.13 3.09 11.55
CA ASP A 634 -15.48 3.59 11.23
C ASP A 634 -16.54 2.69 11.87
N PHE A 635 -16.83 2.96 13.15
CA PHE A 635 -17.83 2.22 13.93
C PHE A 635 -19.30 2.48 13.50
N ASN A 636 -19.52 3.28 12.45
CA ASN A 636 -20.85 3.67 12.00
C ASN A 636 -21.13 3.65 10.48
N ARG A 637 -20.10 3.45 9.66
CA ARG A 637 -20.11 3.37 8.20
C ARG A 637 -20.67 4.62 7.51
N ASP A 638 -20.23 5.80 7.94
CA ASP A 638 -20.52 7.06 7.27
C ASP A 638 -19.30 7.70 6.58
N GLY A 639 -18.14 7.04 6.61
CA GLY A 639 -16.96 7.42 5.83
C GLY A 639 -16.06 8.46 6.50
N TYR A 640 -16.14 8.58 7.82
CA TYR A 640 -15.17 9.29 8.66
C TYR A 640 -14.62 8.28 9.69
N ALA A 641 -13.35 8.42 10.07
CA ALA A 641 -12.87 7.67 11.21
C ALA A 641 -13.55 8.16 12.51
N ASP A 642 -13.93 7.22 13.37
CA ASP A 642 -14.33 7.47 14.75
C ASP A 642 -13.16 7.15 15.70
N ALA A 643 -13.30 7.53 16.97
CA ALA A 643 -12.36 7.15 18.03
C ALA A 643 -13.11 6.60 19.26
N ALA A 644 -12.66 5.44 19.74
CA ALA A 644 -13.12 4.83 20.98
C ALA A 644 -12.01 4.91 22.03
N VAL A 645 -12.33 5.43 23.21
CA VAL A 645 -11.38 5.59 24.32
C VAL A 645 -11.85 4.83 25.54
N ASN A 646 -11.05 3.88 26.01
CA ASN A 646 -11.27 3.25 27.31
C ASN A 646 -10.47 3.96 28.41
N PHE A 647 -11.02 4.01 29.62
CA PHE A 647 -10.33 4.53 30.81
C PHE A 647 -11.00 4.04 32.11
N ARG A 648 -10.21 3.85 33.17
CA ARG A 648 -10.67 3.62 34.55
C ARG A 648 -10.89 4.96 35.25
N ASP A 649 -12.10 5.18 35.74
CA ASP A 649 -12.47 6.42 36.43
C ASP A 649 -12.04 6.44 37.92
N PRO A 650 -12.14 7.59 38.63
CA PRO A 650 -11.76 7.69 40.04
C PRO A 650 -12.59 6.86 41.03
N SER A 651 -13.67 6.21 40.59
CA SER A 651 -14.42 5.22 41.38
C SER A 651 -13.94 3.79 41.16
N GLY A 652 -12.90 3.59 40.34
CA GLY A 652 -12.33 2.29 39.99
C GLY A 652 -13.01 1.60 38.82
N ILE A 653 -13.99 2.23 38.17
CA ILE A 653 -14.80 1.61 37.12
C ILE A 653 -14.21 1.95 35.74
N SER A 654 -13.87 0.92 34.96
CA SER A 654 -13.49 1.10 33.56
C SER A 654 -14.71 1.36 32.66
N ARG A 655 -14.56 2.31 31.74
CA ARG A 655 -15.60 2.83 30.84
C ARG A 655 -15.08 2.95 29.41
N VAL A 656 -15.98 3.02 28.44
CA VAL A 656 -15.67 3.36 27.04
C VAL A 656 -16.38 4.66 26.67
N LEU A 657 -15.66 5.59 26.07
CA LEU A 657 -16.14 6.84 25.48
C LEU A 657 -16.06 6.71 23.95
N TRP A 658 -17.15 6.97 23.25
CA TRP A 658 -17.16 7.08 21.78
C TRP A 658 -17.17 8.54 21.35
N LEU A 659 -16.26 8.87 20.44
CA LEU A 659 -16.15 10.11 19.70
C LEU A 659 -16.39 9.79 18.22
N LYS A 660 -17.26 10.56 17.57
CA LYS A 660 -17.68 10.33 16.19
C LYS A 660 -17.00 11.30 15.22
N GLY A 661 -16.48 10.81 14.11
CA GLY A 661 -15.94 11.59 13.00
C GLY A 661 -17.01 12.40 12.25
N SER A 662 -16.56 13.47 11.59
CA SER A 662 -17.40 14.37 10.79
C SER A 662 -16.53 15.35 10.00
N SER A 663 -17.08 16.03 8.99
CA SER A 663 -16.43 17.15 8.28
C SER A 663 -15.98 18.37 9.15
N ALA A 664 -16.08 18.28 10.48
CA ALA A 664 -15.54 19.21 11.46
C ALA A 664 -14.63 18.52 12.52
N GLY A 665 -14.11 17.33 12.20
CA GLY A 665 -13.33 16.47 13.10
C GLY A 665 -14.20 15.70 14.12
N LEU A 666 -13.54 15.14 15.14
CA LEU A 666 -14.18 14.32 16.18
C LEU A 666 -15.13 15.09 17.10
N GLN A 667 -16.33 14.56 17.28
CA GLN A 667 -17.38 15.08 18.16
C GLN A 667 -17.73 14.07 19.27
N ARG A 668 -17.93 14.55 20.50
CA ARG A 668 -18.24 13.66 21.63
C ARG A 668 -19.67 13.14 21.57
N VAL A 669 -19.84 11.83 21.35
CA VAL A 669 -21.16 11.18 21.47
C VAL A 669 -21.49 10.91 22.94
N GLY A 670 -20.64 10.14 23.64
CA GLY A 670 -20.85 9.87 25.05
C GLY A 670 -20.13 8.64 25.60
N ILE A 671 -20.29 8.43 26.90
CA ILE A 671 -19.82 7.22 27.57
C ILE A 671 -20.85 6.11 27.31
N LEU A 672 -20.39 4.98 26.77
CA LEU A 672 -21.22 3.82 26.46
C LEU A 672 -21.70 3.13 27.75
N SER A 673 -22.79 2.36 27.66
CA SER A 673 -23.25 1.49 28.75
C SER A 673 -22.34 0.26 28.94
N ALA A 674 -21.50 -0.05 27.95
CA ALA A 674 -20.47 -1.06 28.04
C ALA A 674 -19.38 -0.71 29.06
N LYS A 675 -18.70 -1.74 29.55
CA LYS A 675 -17.56 -1.62 30.45
C LYS A 675 -16.27 -1.48 29.65
N GLY A 676 -15.38 -0.59 30.09
CA GLY A 676 -14.02 -0.52 29.58
C GLY A 676 -13.13 -1.63 30.16
N GLY A 677 -11.84 -1.57 29.90
CA GLY A 677 -10.87 -2.56 30.38
C GLY A 677 -9.53 -1.90 30.70
N ARG A 678 -8.48 -2.34 29.99
CA ARG A 678 -7.18 -1.66 29.92
C ARG A 678 -6.71 -1.42 28.49
N SER A 679 -7.05 -2.29 27.54
CA SER A 679 -6.64 -2.22 26.13
C SER A 679 -7.85 -2.17 25.17
N LEU A 680 -7.63 -1.67 23.95
CA LEU A 680 -8.62 -1.60 22.87
C LEU A 680 -7.98 -2.00 21.53
N ALA A 681 -8.77 -2.59 20.64
CA ALA A 681 -8.48 -2.74 19.22
C ALA A 681 -9.79 -2.69 18.41
N ALA A 682 -9.72 -2.37 17.13
CA ALA A 682 -10.88 -2.18 16.25
C ALA A 682 -10.73 -2.92 14.92
N GLY A 683 -11.85 -3.28 14.30
CA GLY A 683 -11.91 -3.92 12.99
C GLY A 683 -13.21 -4.68 12.75
N ASP A 684 -13.53 -5.01 11.50
CA ASP A 684 -14.74 -5.75 11.08
C ASP A 684 -14.70 -7.24 11.49
N VAL A 685 -14.90 -7.53 12.78
CA VAL A 685 -14.95 -8.90 13.35
C VAL A 685 -16.22 -9.64 12.91
N THR A 686 -17.22 -8.90 12.45
CA THR A 686 -18.52 -9.43 12.00
C THR A 686 -18.68 -9.58 10.49
N GLY A 687 -17.75 -9.08 9.67
CA GLY A 687 -17.78 -9.16 8.21
C GLY A 687 -19.01 -8.48 7.59
N ASP A 688 -19.66 -7.58 8.33
CA ASP A 688 -20.81 -6.81 7.84
C ASP A 688 -20.37 -5.46 7.25
N GLY A 689 -19.13 -5.06 7.53
CA GLY A 689 -18.50 -3.85 7.01
C GLY A 689 -18.80 -2.61 7.84
N ILE A 690 -18.80 -2.75 9.15
CA ILE A 690 -18.74 -1.67 10.13
C ILE A 690 -17.70 -2.11 11.17
N ASP A 691 -16.77 -1.24 11.57
CA ASP A 691 -15.76 -1.67 12.53
C ASP A 691 -16.43 -2.01 13.88
N ASP A 692 -16.05 -3.16 14.43
CA ASP A 692 -16.37 -3.56 15.79
C ASP A 692 -15.24 -3.09 16.74
N LEU A 693 -15.53 -3.01 18.05
CA LEU A 693 -14.54 -2.67 19.08
C LEU A 693 -14.31 -3.84 20.03
N VAL A 694 -13.07 -4.32 20.10
CA VAL A 694 -12.61 -5.27 21.12
C VAL A 694 -12.08 -4.51 22.33
N VAL A 695 -12.55 -4.89 23.53
CA VAL A 695 -12.12 -4.36 24.82
C VAL A 695 -11.40 -5.47 25.60
N GLY A 696 -10.11 -5.29 25.89
CA GLY A 696 -9.33 -6.21 26.73
C GLY A 696 -9.49 -5.89 28.22
N GLN A 697 -9.97 -6.87 28.99
CA GLN A 697 -10.53 -6.71 30.34
C GLN A 697 -9.90 -7.67 31.36
N PRO A 698 -8.63 -7.45 31.73
CA PRO A 698 -7.88 -8.33 32.65
C PRO A 698 -8.41 -8.27 34.09
N GLY A 699 -8.56 -7.07 34.66
CA GLY A 699 -8.95 -6.86 36.05
C GLY A 699 -10.46 -7.01 36.29
N THR A 700 -10.87 -8.08 36.99
CA THR A 700 -12.28 -8.37 37.35
C THR A 700 -13.00 -7.22 38.07
N THR A 701 -12.30 -6.54 38.98
CA THR A 701 -12.84 -5.40 39.74
C THR A 701 -13.02 -4.13 38.90
N GLU A 702 -12.34 -4.03 37.77
CA GLU A 702 -12.25 -2.82 36.94
C GLU A 702 -13.25 -2.87 35.77
N SER A 703 -13.29 -4.02 35.09
CA SER A 703 -14.30 -4.36 34.09
C SER A 703 -15.66 -4.68 34.72
N GLY A 704 -15.67 -5.26 35.92
CA GLY A 704 -16.87 -5.80 36.56
C GLY A 704 -17.27 -7.19 36.07
N THR A 705 -16.38 -7.92 35.38
CA THR A 705 -16.59 -9.35 35.09
C THR A 705 -16.39 -10.21 36.34
N THR A 706 -17.05 -11.37 36.39
CA THR A 706 -16.84 -12.42 37.41
C THR A 706 -16.03 -13.60 36.88
N VAL A 707 -15.60 -13.54 35.62
CA VAL A 707 -14.76 -14.55 34.98
C VAL A 707 -13.33 -14.45 35.51
N LYS A 708 -12.68 -15.59 35.70
CA LYS A 708 -11.29 -15.71 36.13
C LYS A 708 -10.30 -15.43 35.00
N GLY A 709 -9.06 -15.11 35.34
CA GLY A 709 -7.99 -14.81 34.39
C GLY A 709 -8.11 -13.52 33.58
N GLY A 710 -9.30 -12.97 33.44
CA GLY A 710 -9.56 -11.83 32.55
C GLY A 710 -10.44 -12.24 31.37
N THR A 711 -10.73 -11.28 30.50
CA THR A 711 -11.67 -11.45 29.38
C THR A 711 -11.36 -10.51 28.23
N VAL A 712 -11.84 -10.85 27.04
CA VAL A 712 -12.09 -9.89 25.94
C VAL A 712 -13.58 -9.74 25.72
N THR A 713 -14.03 -8.52 25.41
CA THR A 713 -15.43 -8.24 25.03
C THR A 713 -15.49 -7.55 23.68
N LEU A 714 -16.25 -8.11 22.74
CA LEU A 714 -16.61 -7.47 21.49
C LEU A 714 -17.86 -6.59 21.69
N LEU A 715 -17.76 -5.31 21.35
CA LEU A 715 -18.87 -4.37 21.20
C LEU A 715 -19.08 -4.12 19.72
N LYS A 716 -20.33 -4.22 19.25
CA LYS A 716 -20.57 -4.21 17.80
C LYS A 716 -20.64 -2.81 17.21
N GLY A 717 -20.11 -2.66 16.00
CA GLY A 717 -20.46 -1.57 15.10
C GLY A 717 -21.95 -1.64 14.71
N THR A 718 -22.55 -0.49 14.39
CA THR A 718 -23.88 -0.42 13.78
C THR A 718 -23.98 0.85 12.94
N THR A 719 -24.94 0.98 12.03
CA THR A 719 -25.22 2.25 11.31
C THR A 719 -25.68 3.41 12.22
N THR A 720 -25.60 3.26 13.54
CA THR A 720 -25.80 4.29 14.57
C THR A 720 -24.64 4.38 15.57
N GLY A 721 -23.52 3.68 15.33
CA GLY A 721 -22.35 3.60 16.20
C GLY A 721 -22.26 2.35 17.07
N LEU A 722 -21.25 2.33 17.95
CA LEU A 722 -20.95 1.23 18.87
C LEU A 722 -22.12 0.91 19.82
N THR A 723 -22.46 -0.38 19.94
CA THR A 723 -23.51 -0.87 20.86
C THR A 723 -23.03 -1.92 21.84
N ALA A 724 -23.59 -1.86 23.06
CA ALA A 724 -23.47 -2.90 24.08
C ALA A 724 -24.54 -4.00 23.93
N THR A 725 -25.55 -3.81 23.09
CA THR A 725 -26.61 -4.81 22.86
C THR A 725 -26.09 -5.92 21.95
N GLY A 726 -26.03 -7.15 22.46
CA GLY A 726 -25.42 -8.27 21.74
C GLY A 726 -23.90 -8.32 21.84
N ALA A 727 -23.29 -7.59 22.79
CA ALA A 727 -21.88 -7.72 23.11
C ALA A 727 -21.55 -9.17 23.56
N ILE A 728 -20.40 -9.67 23.13
CA ILE A 728 -19.93 -11.04 23.40
C ILE A 728 -18.66 -10.94 24.26
N THR A 729 -18.64 -11.61 25.41
CA THR A 729 -17.49 -11.67 26.32
C THR A 729 -16.94 -13.09 26.36
N LEU A 730 -15.64 -13.25 26.13
CA LEU A 730 -14.91 -14.52 26.21
C LEU A 730 -13.73 -14.41 27.19
N GLY A 731 -13.33 -15.52 27.77
CA GLY A 731 -12.15 -15.70 28.63
C GLY A 731 -11.80 -17.18 28.76
N GLN A 732 -10.72 -17.52 29.47
CA GLN A 732 -10.16 -18.90 29.47
C GLN A 732 -11.17 -19.99 29.88
N ASP A 733 -12.09 -19.70 30.80
CA ASP A 733 -13.18 -20.62 31.23
C ASP A 733 -14.36 -20.75 30.23
N SER A 734 -14.27 -20.18 29.03
CA SER A 734 -15.40 -20.13 28.07
C SER A 734 -15.47 -21.37 27.17
N PRO A 735 -16.65 -21.73 26.62
CA PRO A 735 -16.79 -22.86 25.71
C PRO A 735 -15.83 -22.80 24.53
N ASP A 736 -15.19 -23.94 24.25
CA ASP A 736 -14.20 -24.20 23.20
C ASP A 736 -12.91 -23.36 23.23
N VAL A 737 -12.70 -22.50 24.25
CA VAL A 737 -11.44 -21.77 24.45
C VAL A 737 -10.39 -22.69 25.08
N PRO A 738 -9.15 -22.78 24.56
CA PRO A 738 -8.08 -23.57 25.19
C PRO A 738 -7.46 -22.84 26.38
N GLY A 739 -7.43 -23.50 27.54
CA GLY A 739 -6.86 -22.96 28.78
C GLY A 739 -7.74 -23.30 30.00
N GLY A 740 -7.63 -22.48 31.04
CA GLY A 740 -8.53 -22.46 32.19
C GLY A 740 -8.24 -21.23 33.04
N GLY A 741 -9.26 -20.53 33.53
CA GLY A 741 -9.07 -19.23 34.19
C GLY A 741 -8.49 -19.36 35.59
N GLU A 742 -7.35 -18.74 35.85
CA GLU A 742 -6.74 -18.66 37.17
C GLU A 742 -6.96 -17.26 37.79
N THR A 743 -6.07 -16.73 38.63
CA THR A 743 -6.29 -15.41 39.25
C THR A 743 -5.00 -14.61 39.34
N GLY A 744 -4.50 -14.25 38.16
CA GLY A 744 -3.42 -13.30 37.95
C GLY A 744 -3.15 -13.01 36.47
N ASP A 745 -3.53 -13.97 35.62
CA ASP A 745 -3.29 -14.19 34.19
C ASP A 745 -3.34 -12.90 33.32
N ASP A 746 -4.27 -12.00 33.65
CA ASP A 746 -4.52 -10.72 32.99
C ASP A 746 -4.79 -10.86 31.48
N LEU A 747 -5.59 -11.85 31.07
CA LEU A 747 -6.11 -12.00 29.71
C LEU A 747 -6.84 -10.72 29.26
N GLY A 748 -6.40 -10.18 28.12
CA GLY A 748 -6.82 -8.88 27.61
C GLY A 748 -5.99 -7.71 28.14
N ALA A 749 -4.82 -7.95 28.78
CA ALA A 749 -3.84 -6.90 29.04
C ALA A 749 -3.46 -6.15 27.75
N SER A 750 -3.35 -6.90 26.65
CA SER A 750 -3.19 -6.42 25.28
C SER A 750 -4.23 -7.11 24.37
N VAL A 751 -4.66 -6.43 23.31
CA VAL A 751 -5.54 -6.99 22.27
C VAL A 751 -5.16 -6.44 20.89
N ALA A 752 -5.37 -7.23 19.84
CA ALA A 752 -5.22 -6.83 18.43
C ALA A 752 -6.32 -7.48 17.59
N VAL A 753 -6.64 -6.87 16.43
CA VAL A 753 -7.69 -7.33 15.51
C VAL A 753 -7.12 -7.39 14.08
N GLY A 754 -7.41 -8.46 13.34
CA GLY A 754 -7.01 -8.64 11.94
C GLY A 754 -7.31 -10.06 11.42
N ASP A 755 -7.73 -10.17 10.16
CA ASP A 755 -8.02 -11.45 9.48
C ASP A 755 -6.72 -12.20 9.14
N TYR A 756 -6.44 -13.35 9.77
CA TYR A 756 -5.18 -14.09 9.60
C TYR A 756 -5.24 -15.23 8.57
N ASP A 757 -6.43 -15.73 8.18
CA ASP A 757 -6.57 -16.85 7.23
C ASP A 757 -7.39 -16.53 5.97
N LEU A 758 -7.83 -15.28 5.82
CA LEU A 758 -8.57 -14.71 4.68
C LEU A 758 -9.97 -15.29 4.49
N ASP A 759 -10.67 -15.60 5.59
CA ASP A 759 -12.07 -16.01 5.56
C ASP A 759 -13.07 -14.85 5.40
N GLY A 760 -12.61 -13.61 5.62
CA GLY A 760 -13.41 -12.38 5.50
C GLY A 760 -13.99 -11.84 6.80
N TYR A 761 -13.61 -12.39 7.95
CA TYR A 761 -13.92 -11.86 9.28
C TYR A 761 -12.61 -11.50 10.01
N ALA A 762 -12.54 -10.33 10.65
CA ALA A 762 -11.34 -9.99 11.43
C ALA A 762 -11.25 -10.84 12.71
N ASP A 763 -10.10 -11.48 12.92
CA ASP A 763 -9.84 -12.30 14.11
C ASP A 763 -9.30 -11.46 15.26
N VAL A 764 -9.33 -12.01 16.48
CA VAL A 764 -9.00 -11.28 17.70
C VAL A 764 -7.90 -11.98 18.47
N MET A 765 -6.73 -11.37 18.59
CA MET A 765 -5.69 -11.82 19.52
C MET A 765 -5.80 -11.09 20.86
N ALA A 766 -5.60 -11.81 21.97
CA ALA A 766 -5.50 -11.25 23.31
C ALA A 766 -4.30 -11.82 24.06
N GLY A 767 -3.52 -10.96 24.71
CA GLY A 767 -2.43 -11.37 25.60
C GLY A 767 -2.91 -11.69 27.01
N SER A 768 -2.36 -12.75 27.59
CA SER A 768 -2.49 -13.19 29.00
C SER A 768 -1.07 -13.25 29.60
N PRO A 769 -0.41 -12.09 29.83
CA PRO A 769 1.02 -12.03 30.12
C PRO A 769 1.43 -12.65 31.45
N ASN A 770 0.49 -12.86 32.38
CA ASN A 770 0.77 -13.43 33.68
C ASN A 770 0.32 -14.90 33.78
N GLU A 771 0.15 -15.59 32.64
CA GLU A 771 -0.21 -17.01 32.58
C GLU A 771 0.90 -17.91 33.16
N ASP A 772 0.52 -18.86 34.02
CA ASP A 772 1.41 -19.81 34.69
C ASP A 772 1.63 -21.07 33.84
N ILE A 773 2.80 -21.22 33.21
CA ILE A 773 3.08 -22.34 32.28
C ILE A 773 3.84 -23.48 32.97
N THR A 774 3.19 -24.64 33.15
CA THR A 774 3.82 -25.81 33.79
C THR A 774 4.59 -26.71 32.81
N ARG A 775 5.89 -26.42 32.67
CA ARG A 775 6.84 -27.16 31.82
C ARG A 775 7.49 -28.33 32.56
N ALA A 776 7.31 -29.54 32.04
CA ALA A 776 7.91 -30.78 32.59
C ALA A 776 7.67 -31.02 34.10
N GLY A 777 6.56 -30.51 34.66
CA GLY A 777 6.22 -30.60 36.08
C GLY A 777 6.83 -29.50 36.96
N VAL A 778 7.45 -28.47 36.38
CA VAL A 778 7.89 -27.25 37.03
C VAL A 778 7.01 -26.10 36.55
N ASN A 779 6.31 -25.45 37.46
CA ASN A 779 5.51 -24.26 37.12
C ASN A 779 6.42 -23.06 36.83
N ARG A 780 6.15 -22.34 35.74
CA ARG A 780 6.79 -21.07 35.37
C ARG A 780 5.77 -19.96 35.60
N VAL A 781 5.89 -19.31 36.76
CA VAL A 781 5.02 -18.21 37.17
C VAL A 781 5.23 -17.00 36.26
N ASP A 782 4.15 -16.32 35.87
CA ASP A 782 4.16 -15.14 34.98
C ASP A 782 4.93 -15.36 33.64
N ALA A 783 4.84 -16.55 33.05
CA ALA A 783 5.49 -16.87 31.77
C ALA A 783 4.75 -16.24 30.58
N GLY A 784 3.41 -16.30 30.62
CA GLY A 784 2.55 -15.65 29.65
C GLY A 784 2.13 -16.50 28.45
N ALA A 785 1.02 -16.10 27.83
CA ALA A 785 0.46 -16.70 26.63
C ALA A 785 -0.33 -15.67 25.81
N VAL A 786 -0.68 -16.02 24.57
CA VAL A 786 -1.71 -15.33 23.79
C VAL A 786 -2.81 -16.31 23.38
N ILE A 787 -4.06 -15.84 23.32
CA ILE A 787 -5.19 -16.57 22.73
C ILE A 787 -5.65 -15.81 21.48
N LEU A 788 -5.80 -16.56 20.39
CA LEU A 788 -6.35 -16.09 19.12
C LEU A 788 -7.77 -16.67 18.97
N PHE A 789 -8.77 -15.79 19.00
CA PHE A 789 -10.20 -16.10 18.88
C PHE A 789 -10.68 -15.83 17.45
N LYS A 790 -11.63 -16.64 16.96
CA LYS A 790 -12.14 -16.51 15.59
C LYS A 790 -13.23 -15.44 15.44
N GLY A 791 -13.12 -14.60 14.41
CA GLY A 791 -14.20 -13.75 13.91
C GLY A 791 -15.30 -14.59 13.22
N THR A 792 -16.52 -14.06 13.18
CA THR A 792 -17.66 -14.70 12.49
C THR A 792 -18.74 -13.67 12.16
N SER A 793 -19.65 -14.00 11.25
CA SER A 793 -20.89 -13.22 11.01
C SER A 793 -21.77 -12.96 12.24
N THR A 794 -21.52 -13.65 13.37
CA THR A 794 -22.19 -13.37 14.66
C THR A 794 -21.32 -12.60 15.66
N GLY A 795 -20.02 -12.44 15.40
CA GLY A 795 -19.01 -11.83 16.27
C GLY A 795 -17.94 -12.83 16.70
N ILE A 796 -17.16 -12.47 17.71
CA ILE A 796 -16.06 -13.28 18.25
C ILE A 796 -16.55 -14.64 18.77
N SER A 797 -15.79 -15.71 18.50
CA SER A 797 -16.11 -17.11 18.79
C SER A 797 -15.00 -17.79 19.58
N GLY A 798 -15.39 -18.59 20.59
CA GLY A 798 -14.49 -19.52 21.27
C GLY A 798 -14.16 -20.74 20.39
N THR A 799 -15.13 -21.25 19.63
CA THR A 799 -14.93 -22.39 18.73
C THR A 799 -13.88 -22.06 17.66
N GLY A 800 -12.81 -22.84 17.62
CA GLY A 800 -11.67 -22.66 16.72
C GLY A 800 -10.50 -21.84 17.30
N SER A 801 -10.60 -21.35 18.55
CA SER A 801 -9.53 -20.56 19.16
C SER A 801 -8.24 -21.35 19.37
N VAL A 802 -7.09 -20.68 19.27
CA VAL A 802 -5.76 -21.28 19.43
C VAL A 802 -4.94 -20.47 20.43
N THR A 803 -4.23 -21.16 21.33
CA THR A 803 -3.36 -20.56 22.35
C THR A 803 -1.89 -20.79 21.99
N TYR A 804 -1.06 -19.74 22.10
CA TYR A 804 0.38 -19.80 21.85
C TYR A 804 1.17 -19.34 23.08
N ASN A 805 2.28 -20.04 23.36
CA ASN A 805 3.26 -19.76 24.41
C ASN A 805 4.66 -20.26 23.99
N GLN A 806 5.72 -19.93 24.72
CA GLN A 806 7.09 -20.39 24.41
C GLN A 806 7.25 -21.93 24.45
N ASP A 807 6.32 -22.65 25.11
CA ASP A 807 6.28 -24.13 25.16
C ASP A 807 5.51 -24.76 23.97
N THR A 808 4.95 -23.94 23.07
CA THR A 808 4.21 -24.41 21.90
C THR A 808 5.14 -25.10 20.90
N ALA A 809 4.72 -26.25 20.37
CA ALA A 809 5.57 -27.08 19.53
C ALA A 809 6.11 -26.31 18.31
N ASP A 810 7.40 -26.50 18.02
CA ASP A 810 8.22 -25.81 17.01
C ASP A 810 8.53 -24.31 17.29
N VAL A 811 7.92 -23.67 18.31
CA VAL A 811 8.41 -22.38 18.82
C VAL A 811 9.79 -22.58 19.48
N SER A 812 10.71 -21.65 19.26
CA SER A 812 12.05 -21.68 19.85
C SER A 812 12.13 -20.89 21.17
N GLY A 813 13.20 -21.06 21.93
CA GLY A 813 13.37 -20.50 23.27
C GLY A 813 13.17 -21.54 24.39
N ASP A 814 13.17 -21.07 25.63
CA ASP A 814 12.92 -21.88 26.83
C ASP A 814 12.01 -21.07 27.77
N THR A 815 10.76 -21.51 27.96
CA THR A 815 9.75 -20.82 28.81
C THR A 815 10.25 -20.59 30.24
N GLU A 816 10.44 -19.34 30.65
CA GLU A 816 10.98 -18.93 31.97
C GLU A 816 9.97 -18.10 32.77
N SER A 817 10.32 -17.77 34.03
CA SER A 817 9.38 -17.10 34.94
C SER A 817 9.52 -15.59 34.87
N GLY A 818 8.43 -14.91 34.55
CA GLY A 818 8.38 -13.47 34.36
C GLY A 818 8.68 -13.01 32.92
N ASP A 819 8.77 -13.90 31.93
CA ASP A 819 9.01 -13.52 30.53
C ASP A 819 7.87 -12.67 29.97
N ARG A 820 6.64 -12.97 30.39
CA ARG A 820 5.40 -12.24 30.13
C ARG A 820 5.04 -12.12 28.65
N LEU A 821 5.08 -13.25 27.94
CA LEU A 821 4.62 -13.36 26.55
C LEU A 821 3.13 -12.95 26.43
N GLY A 822 2.82 -12.07 25.47
CA GLY A 822 1.52 -11.41 25.36
C GLY A 822 1.47 -10.04 26.06
N SER A 823 2.59 -9.55 26.60
CA SER A 823 2.71 -8.18 27.15
C SER A 823 2.26 -7.09 26.17
N SER A 824 2.53 -7.28 24.87
CA SER A 824 1.79 -6.65 23.77
C SER A 824 1.54 -7.65 22.63
N VAL A 825 0.58 -7.35 21.76
CA VAL A 825 0.20 -8.20 20.62
C VAL A 825 -0.14 -7.35 19.40
N LEU A 826 0.05 -7.93 18.21
CA LEU A 826 -0.18 -7.30 16.91
C LEU A 826 -0.70 -8.36 15.90
N LEU A 827 -1.67 -7.96 15.08
CA LEU A 827 -2.19 -8.72 13.94
C LEU A 827 -2.14 -7.83 12.69
N GLN A 828 -1.13 -7.98 11.83
CA GLN A 828 -0.91 -7.15 10.63
C GLN A 828 -0.13 -7.91 9.54
N ASP A 829 -0.26 -7.51 8.27
CA ASP A 829 0.44 -8.14 7.13
C ASP A 829 1.90 -7.69 7.04
N LEU A 830 2.72 -8.24 7.94
CA LEU A 830 4.17 -8.00 8.05
C LEU A 830 4.96 -8.74 6.94
N SER A 831 4.35 -9.75 6.31
CA SER A 831 4.96 -10.55 5.24
C SER A 831 4.47 -10.22 3.82
N GLY A 832 3.50 -9.32 3.66
CA GLY A 832 3.04 -8.81 2.36
C GLY A 832 2.24 -9.81 1.50
N TYR A 833 1.58 -10.80 2.12
CA TYR A 833 0.76 -11.79 1.41
C TYR A 833 -0.74 -11.45 1.37
N GLY A 834 -1.17 -10.46 2.16
CA GLY A 834 -2.54 -9.95 2.25
C GLY A 834 -3.24 -10.23 3.57
N ARG A 835 -2.63 -11.02 4.47
CA ARG A 835 -3.20 -11.66 5.67
C ARG A 835 -2.55 -11.09 6.94
N ALA A 836 -3.20 -11.12 8.08
CA ALA A 836 -2.56 -10.76 9.36
C ALA A 836 -1.56 -11.83 9.79
N ASP A 837 -0.29 -11.46 9.92
CA ASP A 837 0.73 -12.17 10.68
C ASP A 837 0.71 -11.70 12.14
N LEU A 838 1.31 -12.50 13.02
CA LEU A 838 1.27 -12.28 14.46
C LEU A 838 2.62 -11.72 14.92
N ALA A 839 2.62 -10.66 15.73
CA ALA A 839 3.79 -10.31 16.55
C ALA A 839 3.39 -10.18 18.03
N ILE A 840 4.18 -10.78 18.92
CA ILE A 840 3.84 -11.03 20.31
C ILE A 840 5.03 -10.62 21.20
N GLY A 841 4.85 -9.63 22.07
CA GLY A 841 5.89 -9.16 22.98
C GLY A 841 6.04 -10.00 24.25
N ALA A 842 7.27 -10.18 24.71
CA ALA A 842 7.62 -10.70 26.03
C ALA A 842 8.59 -9.71 26.71
N ASP A 843 8.03 -8.76 27.47
CA ASP A 843 8.77 -7.61 27.99
C ASP A 843 9.62 -7.89 29.24
N GLY A 844 9.45 -9.05 29.87
CA GLY A 844 10.30 -9.49 30.99
C GLY A 844 11.39 -10.50 30.62
N GLU A 845 11.32 -11.06 29.41
CA GLU A 845 12.28 -12.03 28.84
C GLU A 845 13.74 -11.60 29.09
N ASN A 846 14.60 -12.57 29.43
CA ASN A 846 16.02 -12.35 29.69
C ASN A 846 16.28 -11.24 30.74
N ALA A 847 15.49 -11.23 31.81
CA ALA A 847 15.53 -10.26 32.92
C ALA A 847 15.23 -8.80 32.49
N GLY A 848 14.30 -8.63 31.56
CA GLY A 848 13.82 -7.33 31.08
C GLY A 848 14.60 -6.76 29.89
N ASP A 849 15.56 -7.49 29.33
CA ASP A 849 16.12 -7.14 28.01
C ASP A 849 14.99 -7.14 26.96
N GLY A 850 14.08 -8.11 27.05
CA GLY A 850 12.84 -8.19 26.28
C GLY A 850 13.01 -8.71 24.84
N VAL A 851 11.95 -9.29 24.31
CA VAL A 851 11.85 -9.73 22.91
C VAL A 851 10.44 -9.51 22.34
N PHE A 852 10.30 -9.67 21.03
CA PHE A 852 9.06 -10.12 20.44
C PHE A 852 9.26 -11.35 19.55
N LEU A 853 8.26 -12.21 19.53
CA LEU A 853 8.11 -13.35 18.63
C LEU A 853 7.19 -12.93 17.47
N GLN A 854 7.65 -13.10 16.22
CA GLN A 854 6.80 -13.03 15.04
C GLN A 854 6.50 -14.44 14.52
N LEU A 855 5.28 -14.64 14.04
CA LEU A 855 4.79 -15.90 13.45
C LEU A 855 4.02 -15.58 12.17
N ASP A 856 4.46 -16.13 11.04
CA ASP A 856 3.69 -16.07 9.80
C ASP A 856 2.38 -16.86 9.94
N SER A 857 1.28 -16.25 9.50
CA SER A 857 0.07 -16.99 9.16
C SER A 857 0.22 -17.70 7.79
N GLY A 858 -0.84 -18.24 7.22
CA GLY A 858 -0.75 -18.90 5.91
C GLY A 858 -1.97 -19.71 5.52
N SER A 859 -1.98 -20.24 4.29
CA SER A 859 -3.12 -21.01 3.74
C SER A 859 -3.34 -22.39 4.39
N ALA A 860 -2.66 -22.67 5.50
CA ALA A 860 -2.83 -23.84 6.35
C ALA A 860 -2.97 -23.45 7.84
N GLY A 861 -3.25 -22.17 8.13
CA GLY A 861 -3.11 -21.56 9.44
C GLY A 861 -1.68 -21.11 9.74
N ILE A 862 -1.48 -20.62 10.96
CA ILE A 862 -0.20 -20.14 11.50
C ILE A 862 0.78 -21.28 11.72
N SER A 863 2.04 -21.09 11.35
CA SER A 863 3.09 -22.08 11.60
C SER A 863 4.06 -21.63 12.67
N ALA A 864 4.15 -22.39 13.76
CA ALA A 864 5.22 -22.21 14.75
C ALA A 864 6.63 -22.43 14.17
N LYS A 865 6.76 -23.02 12.96
CA LYS A 865 8.04 -23.23 12.27
C LYS A 865 8.63 -21.97 11.61
N SER A 866 7.82 -20.94 11.42
CA SER A 866 8.27 -19.59 11.05
C SER A 866 8.42 -18.66 12.27
N ALA A 867 8.50 -19.22 13.48
CA ALA A 867 8.79 -18.46 14.70
C ALA A 867 10.15 -17.73 14.62
N LEU A 868 10.11 -16.41 14.46
CA LEU A 868 11.29 -15.53 14.46
C LEU A 868 11.31 -14.67 15.73
N TYR A 869 12.42 -14.71 16.47
CA TYR A 869 12.62 -13.89 17.66
C TYR A 869 13.44 -12.63 17.37
N TYR A 870 12.94 -11.50 17.86
CA TYR A 870 13.53 -10.18 17.72
C TYR A 870 13.90 -9.67 19.11
N GLY A 871 15.14 -9.29 19.28
CA GLY A 871 15.76 -9.11 20.60
C GLY A 871 17.04 -8.29 20.54
N ARG A 872 17.69 -8.18 21.70
CA ARG A 872 18.91 -7.37 21.88
C ARG A 872 20.06 -7.71 20.91
N SER A 873 20.10 -8.93 20.39
CA SER A 873 21.16 -9.44 19.51
C SER A 873 20.99 -9.07 18.03
N ASN A 874 19.76 -8.85 17.54
CA ASN A 874 19.46 -8.54 16.14
C ASN A 874 18.87 -7.14 15.92
N LEU A 875 18.16 -6.56 16.89
CA LEU A 875 17.72 -5.16 16.87
C LEU A 875 18.68 -4.18 17.57
N GLY A 876 19.64 -4.68 18.36
CA GLY A 876 20.67 -3.85 18.99
C GLY A 876 20.20 -2.95 20.14
N THR A 877 19.06 -3.30 20.76
CA THR A 877 18.50 -2.57 21.92
C THR A 877 19.44 -2.58 23.15
N PRO A 878 19.20 -1.73 24.16
CA PRO A 878 19.92 -1.78 25.43
C PRO A 878 19.61 -3.02 26.28
N VAL A 879 20.32 -3.18 27.40
CA VAL A 879 19.90 -4.09 28.48
C VAL A 879 18.77 -3.48 29.29
N ALA A 880 17.89 -4.31 29.86
CA ALA A 880 16.71 -3.88 30.62
C ALA A 880 15.81 -2.88 29.84
N ALA A 881 15.72 -3.04 28.52
CA ALA A 881 15.01 -2.13 27.62
C ALA A 881 13.49 -2.39 27.53
N HIS A 882 13.03 -3.55 28.02
CA HIS A 882 11.65 -4.02 27.95
C HIS A 882 11.08 -4.03 26.52
N LEU A 883 11.89 -4.48 25.57
CA LEU A 883 11.44 -4.73 24.19
C LEU A 883 10.26 -5.72 24.20
N GLY A 884 9.22 -5.43 23.42
CA GLY A 884 7.96 -6.17 23.46
C GLY A 884 6.91 -5.57 24.41
N GLN A 885 7.26 -4.60 25.26
CA GLN A 885 6.27 -3.86 26.08
C GLN A 885 5.28 -3.08 25.22
N THR A 886 5.73 -2.61 24.06
CA THR A 886 4.95 -1.81 23.11
C THR A 886 5.30 -2.22 21.68
N LEU A 887 4.36 -2.87 21.00
CA LEU A 887 4.38 -3.09 19.55
C LEU A 887 3.27 -2.23 18.92
N ALA A 888 3.53 -1.72 17.73
CA ALA A 888 2.53 -1.12 16.84
C ALA A 888 2.73 -1.69 15.42
N PRO A 889 1.71 -1.58 14.55
CA PRO A 889 1.82 -1.89 13.12
C PRO A 889 3.09 -1.33 12.49
#